data_AF-A0AAV2A804-F1
#
_entry.id   AF-A0AAV2A804-F1
#
_cell.length_a   1.000
_cell.length_b   1.000
_cell.length_c   1.000
_cell.angle_alpha   90.00
_cell.angle_beta   90.00
_cell.angle_gamma   90.00
#
_symmetry.space_group_name_H-M   'P 1'
#
loop_
_entity.id
_entity.type
_entity.pdbx_description
1 polymer ?
#
loop_
_entity_poly.entity_id
_entity_poly.type
_entity_poly.pdbx_seq_one_letter_code
_entity_poly.pdbx_strand_id
1 'polypeptide(L)'
;MNENWSCIVITCSSLSSVVATEREIEFLKKKGRIPSSICVLTIEDPAKNLGSGAATLNALLMAVEYLSAKQNYMVLTSDVLLESRILILHNGRDYLYSCSSKAFISLPLEYVPQDKSKPYCSGILNNLEAALQLIDELSSESPYGVWVCSTDMLILQKEKSYIPVTWENIADVVMFCIHTDIEYATGHGVISIDNQGYVSDIFYCQPLDQIKNFAQGDGKVPIVSGIVFLKTNVAESLLSLHVQSPLDSCTYLGLDCGNQPIQVSLFFDLLIAMATNLTREAFISGKCGKTYNNKVGIEASCSNESMLARSLVWKELNSYKMSARIIADSQHLYWSNEQNAGTHVCNLLKIAPVKEVHSVSQVPNSSSSNSWLLVNSCLETHVLQLSSNTVIFDSLLRTCSLKIGENCFISGVTFCDSQCALNIPDNLCIIQTPVQELPVNDCIIIFGIQENPFLPVNFDEATFCNKPWSKILKRLCVEEDEIWTSDLGPGGKTLMNAKLFTCNLSLKEVLDLFLNENVSNSDLIKRWKNSKRCSLGEIMENINYCANFDHKRHVHAEIACRKIKNSICENEDLYLLPYFYAAYAENWSESVMNTLDDVLLADVNSVIKTRTLSCIADLLSIKAGITGGLRTGPGSNRTWNKAFTLLLNGNIEEGLKELLKERSHWLTRPDHLMRAARHYERAAQIFIQNSVKTVKEYMRLTPVPLPEIGVQVTAECPARIDIQGGWSDTPPICYELGGSVVNIALLIDGKKPIGSRAFRTREYLS
;
A
#
# COMPACT_ATOMS: atom_id res chain seq x y z
N MET A 1 -9.34 -7.76 9.95
CA MET A 1 -8.48 -8.29 11.00
C MET A 1 -9.27 -8.36 12.28
N ASN A 2 -9.45 -9.57 12.82
CA ASN A 2 -10.11 -9.81 14.09
C ASN A 2 -9.17 -9.43 15.25
N GLU A 3 -9.73 -9.05 16.41
CA GLU A 3 -8.96 -8.63 17.60
C GLU A 3 -8.32 -9.80 18.37
N ASN A 4 -8.02 -10.91 17.70
CA ASN A 4 -7.64 -12.17 18.35
C ASN A 4 -6.13 -12.35 18.55
N TRP A 5 -5.30 -11.38 18.16
CA TRP A 5 -3.84 -11.47 18.25
C TRP A 5 -3.34 -10.86 19.57
N SER A 6 -2.55 -11.64 20.32
CA SER A 6 -1.90 -11.16 21.54
C SER A 6 -0.82 -10.12 21.23
N CYS A 7 -0.06 -10.37 20.16
CA CYS A 7 0.87 -9.43 19.55
C CYS A 7 1.22 -9.85 18.10
N ILE A 8 1.63 -8.88 17.30
CA ILE A 8 2.23 -9.09 15.98
C ILE A 8 3.68 -8.61 16.07
N VAL A 9 4.62 -9.37 15.52
CA VAL A 9 6.03 -8.99 15.39
C VAL A 9 6.37 -8.86 13.93
N ILE A 10 7.01 -7.77 13.52
CA ILE A 10 7.51 -7.55 12.16
C ILE A 10 9.03 -7.43 12.25
N THR A 11 9.75 -8.36 11.63
CA THR A 11 11.22 -8.33 11.62
C THR A 11 11.72 -7.47 10.47
N CYS A 12 12.80 -6.71 10.68
CA CYS A 12 13.32 -5.72 9.73
C CYS A 12 14.84 -5.85 9.60
N SER A 13 15.37 -5.62 8.40
CA SER A 13 16.82 -5.78 8.09
C SER A 13 17.74 -4.77 8.78
N SER A 14 17.20 -3.64 9.23
CA SER A 14 17.95 -2.53 9.81
C SER A 14 17.08 -1.65 10.70
N LEU A 15 17.71 -0.89 11.60
CA LEU A 15 17.04 0.12 12.42
C LEU A 15 16.31 1.19 11.58
N SER A 16 16.85 1.58 10.42
CA SER A 16 16.17 2.54 9.54
C SER A 16 14.87 1.98 8.96
N SER A 17 14.83 0.67 8.69
CA SER A 17 13.62 -0.05 8.28
C SER A 17 12.62 -0.21 9.43
N VAL A 18 13.10 -0.44 10.66
CA VAL A 18 12.26 -0.48 11.88
C VAL A 18 11.49 0.82 12.05
N VAL A 19 12.20 1.96 12.11
CA VAL A 19 11.58 3.28 12.33
C VAL A 19 10.54 3.63 11.25
N ALA A 20 10.84 3.30 9.99
CA ALA A 20 9.90 3.52 8.90
C ALA A 20 8.68 2.60 9.01
N THR A 21 8.88 1.32 9.34
CA THR A 21 7.81 0.33 9.51
C THR A 21 6.90 0.72 10.68
N GLU A 22 7.43 1.18 11.81
CA GLU A 22 6.65 1.67 12.96
C GLU A 22 5.66 2.76 12.55
N ARG A 23 6.17 3.76 11.83
CA ARG A 23 5.37 4.88 11.35
C ARG A 23 4.26 4.44 10.40
N GLU A 24 4.55 3.52 9.48
CA GLU A 24 3.53 3.01 8.55
C GLU A 24 2.49 2.11 9.25
N ILE A 25 2.89 1.36 10.28
CA ILE A 25 1.96 0.62 11.14
C ILE A 25 1.02 1.57 11.90
N GLU A 26 1.51 2.71 12.40
CA GLU A 26 0.65 3.72 13.01
C GLU A 26 -0.40 4.25 12.03
N PHE A 27 -0.02 4.48 10.76
CA PHE A 27 -0.97 4.87 9.73
C PHE A 27 -1.99 3.77 9.43
N LEU A 28 -1.57 2.50 9.36
CA LEU A 28 -2.48 1.36 9.19
C LEU A 28 -3.45 1.24 10.36
N LYS A 29 -3.02 1.52 11.60
CA LYS A 29 -3.90 1.60 12.77
C LYS A 29 -4.91 2.74 12.67
N LYS A 30 -4.46 3.95 12.31
CA LYS A 30 -5.35 5.11 12.10
C LYS A 30 -6.36 4.89 10.97
N LYS A 31 -5.99 4.12 9.94
CA LYS A 31 -6.87 3.71 8.84
C LYS A 31 -7.83 2.57 9.21
N GLY A 32 -7.71 1.98 10.41
CA GLY A 32 -8.52 0.83 10.83
C GLY A 32 -8.17 -0.47 10.10
N ARG A 33 -6.98 -0.58 9.51
CA ARG A 33 -6.49 -1.82 8.87
C ARG A 33 -5.99 -2.83 9.90
N ILE A 34 -5.33 -2.31 10.93
CA ILE A 34 -4.90 -3.05 12.12
C ILE A 34 -5.66 -2.45 13.31
N PRO A 35 -6.37 -3.25 14.12
CA PRO A 35 -7.01 -2.77 15.34
C PRO A 35 -6.03 -2.02 16.25
N SER A 36 -6.46 -0.88 16.80
CA SER A 36 -5.63 -0.06 17.69
C SER A 36 -5.26 -0.77 19.00
N SER A 37 -6.08 -1.74 19.40
CA SER A 37 -5.91 -2.62 20.56
C SER A 37 -4.73 -3.60 20.44
N ILE A 38 -4.33 -3.97 19.21
CA ILE A 38 -3.28 -4.96 18.96
C ILE A 38 -1.90 -4.31 19.09
N CYS A 39 -1.03 -4.91 19.90
CA CYS A 39 0.38 -4.53 19.94
C CYS A 39 1.10 -5.06 18.70
N VAL A 40 1.86 -4.18 18.04
CA VAL A 40 2.73 -4.54 16.91
C VAL A 40 4.14 -4.14 17.30
N LEU A 41 5.04 -5.12 17.37
CA LEU A 41 6.46 -4.95 17.67
C LEU A 41 7.23 -5.00 16.36
N THR A 42 7.94 -3.95 16.03
CA THR A 42 8.88 -3.91 14.90
C THR A 42 10.28 -4.07 15.45
N ILE A 43 11.00 -5.09 15.00
CA ILE A 43 12.29 -5.44 15.57
C ILE A 43 13.35 -5.51 14.49
N GLU A 44 14.56 -5.09 14.84
CA GLU A 44 15.74 -5.23 14.00
C GLU A 44 16.22 -6.69 14.06
N ASP A 45 16.55 -7.25 12.90
CA ASP A 45 17.25 -8.52 12.80
C ASP A 45 18.66 -8.33 13.42
N PRO A 46 19.11 -9.21 14.34
CA PRO A 46 20.34 -8.96 15.11
C PRO A 46 21.60 -8.70 14.24
N ALA A 47 21.63 -9.23 13.02
CA ALA A 47 22.65 -8.96 12.03
C ALA A 47 22.10 -9.14 10.60
N LYS A 48 22.78 -8.53 9.62
CA LYS A 48 22.46 -8.68 8.20
C LYS A 48 22.58 -10.16 7.78
N ASN A 49 21.67 -10.61 6.91
CA ASN A 49 21.66 -11.95 6.30
C ASN A 49 21.59 -13.14 7.28
N LEU A 50 21.13 -12.95 8.52
CA LEU A 50 20.94 -14.01 9.53
C LEU A 50 20.03 -15.18 9.11
N GLY A 51 19.16 -14.98 8.12
CA GLY A 51 18.20 -15.99 7.68
C GLY A 51 16.92 -16.00 8.52
N SER A 52 15.85 -16.55 7.94
CA SER A 52 14.51 -16.51 8.54
C SER A 52 14.39 -17.28 9.85
N GLY A 53 15.23 -18.30 10.07
CA GLY A 53 15.21 -19.08 11.30
C GLY A 53 15.74 -18.29 12.48
N ALA A 54 16.90 -17.64 12.31
CA ALA A 54 17.45 -16.76 13.32
C ALA A 54 16.53 -15.57 13.63
N ALA A 55 15.97 -14.94 12.57
CA ALA A 55 14.97 -13.88 12.74
C ALA A 55 13.72 -14.38 13.50
N THR A 56 13.27 -15.62 13.26
CA THR A 56 12.14 -16.22 14.00
C THR A 56 12.47 -16.39 15.48
N LEU A 57 13.67 -16.89 15.82
CA LEU A 57 14.10 -17.08 17.20
C LEU A 57 14.16 -15.74 17.95
N ASN A 58 14.74 -14.71 17.34
CA ASN A 58 14.79 -13.36 17.92
C ASN A 58 13.39 -12.76 18.08
N ALA A 59 12.53 -12.90 17.07
CA ALA A 59 11.15 -12.43 17.12
C ALA A 59 10.32 -13.10 18.21
N LEU A 60 10.47 -14.42 18.36
CA LEU A 60 9.78 -15.18 19.40
C LEU A 60 10.25 -14.77 20.79
N LEU A 61 11.56 -14.60 20.99
CA LEU A 61 12.13 -14.11 22.24
C LEU A 61 11.53 -12.75 22.63
N MET A 62 11.56 -11.77 21.71
CA MET A 62 11.02 -10.42 21.93
C MET A 62 9.52 -10.43 22.21
N ALA A 63 8.75 -11.26 21.50
CA ALA A 63 7.32 -11.41 21.74
C ALA A 63 7.03 -11.94 23.15
N VAL A 64 7.74 -12.99 23.56
CA VAL A 64 7.57 -13.62 24.87
C VAL A 64 8.01 -12.69 25.99
N GLU A 65 9.10 -11.93 25.79
CA GLU A 65 9.54 -10.92 26.75
C GLU A 65 8.48 -9.83 26.94
N TYR A 66 7.95 -9.28 25.84
CA TYR A 66 6.87 -8.30 25.88
C TYR A 66 5.62 -8.85 26.60
N LEU A 67 5.19 -10.07 26.27
CA LEU A 67 4.02 -10.70 26.88
C LEU A 67 4.25 -11.01 28.37
N SER A 68 5.47 -11.43 28.73
CA SER A 68 5.88 -11.65 30.12
C SER A 68 5.76 -10.35 30.92
N ALA A 69 6.34 -9.26 30.40
CA ALA A 69 6.27 -7.94 31.01
C ALA A 69 4.82 -7.41 31.12
N LYS A 70 4.01 -7.62 30.08
CA LYS A 70 2.58 -7.24 30.05
C LYS A 70 1.77 -7.96 31.14
N GLN A 71 2.15 -9.19 31.49
CA GLN A 71 1.56 -9.96 32.58
C GLN A 71 2.24 -9.74 33.95
N ASN A 72 3.14 -8.76 34.06
CA ASN A 72 3.91 -8.42 35.26
C ASN A 72 4.87 -9.51 35.76
N TYR A 73 5.33 -10.40 34.88
CA TYR A 73 6.46 -11.27 35.21
C TYR A 73 7.77 -10.48 35.20
N MET A 74 8.66 -10.79 36.16
CA MET A 74 9.98 -10.16 36.30
C MET A 74 11.07 -10.88 35.50
N VAL A 75 10.75 -12.05 34.96
CA VAL A 75 11.64 -12.90 34.16
C VAL A 75 10.88 -13.41 32.96
N LEU A 76 11.60 -13.77 31.90
CA LEU A 76 11.03 -14.44 30.75
C LEU A 76 10.41 -15.78 31.17
N THR A 77 9.11 -15.96 30.90
CA THR A 77 8.41 -17.23 31.13
C THR A 77 7.75 -17.70 29.85
N SER A 78 7.88 -19.00 29.56
CA SER A 78 7.21 -19.62 28.42
C SER A 78 5.70 -19.80 28.63
N ASP A 79 5.23 -19.72 29.89
CA ASP A 79 3.82 -19.92 30.24
C ASP A 79 2.86 -18.99 29.48
N VAL A 80 3.33 -17.79 29.10
CA VAL A 80 2.54 -16.83 28.31
C VAL A 80 2.13 -17.38 26.94
N LEU A 81 2.84 -18.38 26.40
CA LEU A 81 2.54 -19.00 25.11
C LEU A 81 1.27 -19.88 25.14
N LEU A 82 0.82 -20.33 26.32
CA LEU A 82 -0.35 -21.21 26.47
C LEU A 82 -1.67 -20.52 26.07
N GLU A 83 -1.74 -19.20 26.23
CA GLU A 83 -2.94 -18.39 25.97
C GLU A 83 -2.70 -17.31 24.91
N SER A 84 -1.60 -17.43 24.13
CA SER A 84 -1.20 -16.40 23.17
C SER A 84 -1.35 -16.84 21.72
N ARG A 85 -1.83 -15.90 20.89
CA ARG A 85 -1.70 -15.97 19.44
C ARG A 85 -0.70 -14.92 19.00
N ILE A 86 0.47 -15.38 18.54
CA ILE A 86 1.57 -14.52 18.09
C ILE A 86 1.68 -14.65 16.58
N LEU A 87 1.81 -13.53 15.87
CA LEU A 87 2.12 -13.52 14.45
C LEU A 87 3.49 -12.88 14.22
N ILE A 88 4.42 -13.60 13.60
CA ILE A 88 5.72 -13.11 13.16
C ILE A 88 5.69 -12.92 11.64
N LEU A 89 5.96 -11.70 11.19
CA LEU A 89 6.04 -11.30 9.78
C LEU A 89 7.48 -10.95 9.44
N HIS A 90 8.09 -11.68 8.50
CA HIS A 90 9.47 -11.41 8.08
C HIS A 90 9.52 -10.37 6.97
N ASN A 91 10.04 -9.18 7.29
CA ASN A 91 10.34 -8.08 6.36
C ASN A 91 11.85 -7.76 6.35
N GLY A 92 12.70 -8.80 6.30
CA GLY A 92 14.15 -8.68 6.52
C GLY A 92 15.02 -8.66 5.25
N ARG A 93 14.44 -8.60 4.05
CA ARG A 93 15.22 -8.64 2.79
C ARG A 93 14.94 -7.43 1.92
N ASP A 94 16.00 -6.68 1.64
CA ASP A 94 15.96 -5.55 0.73
C ASP A 94 15.65 -6.02 -0.69
N TYR A 95 14.98 -5.16 -1.46
CA TYR A 95 14.51 -5.48 -2.81
C TYR A 95 14.61 -4.26 -3.71
N LEU A 96 15.42 -4.37 -4.78
CA LEU A 96 15.74 -3.23 -5.66
C LEU A 96 14.50 -2.60 -6.30
N TYR A 97 13.54 -3.42 -6.72
CA TYR A 97 12.37 -2.96 -7.47
C TYR A 97 11.27 -2.37 -6.57
N SER A 98 11.45 -2.43 -5.25
CA SER A 98 10.60 -1.74 -4.28
C SER A 98 11.44 -1.24 -3.10
N CYS A 99 11.89 0.02 -3.21
CA CYS A 99 12.70 0.69 -2.18
C CYS A 99 11.94 0.99 -0.87
N SER A 100 10.75 0.42 -0.66
CA SER A 100 10.01 0.43 0.61
C SER A 100 10.02 -0.92 1.32
N SER A 101 10.82 -1.89 0.88
CA SER A 101 10.78 -3.32 1.23
C SER A 101 9.60 -4.09 0.62
N LYS A 102 9.69 -5.42 0.59
CA LYS A 102 8.70 -6.29 -0.06
C LYS A 102 7.34 -6.29 0.66
N ALA A 103 7.32 -6.07 1.97
CA ALA A 103 6.09 -5.89 2.73
C ALA A 103 5.25 -4.71 2.22
N PHE A 104 5.89 -3.66 1.70
CA PHE A 104 5.22 -2.44 1.28
C PHE A 104 5.23 -2.23 -0.25
N ILE A 105 5.31 -3.32 -1.01
CA ILE A 105 4.98 -3.30 -2.43
C ILE A 105 3.51 -2.89 -2.56
N SER A 106 3.25 -1.76 -3.23
CA SER A 106 1.91 -1.33 -3.61
C SER A 106 1.34 -2.36 -4.58
N LEU A 107 0.24 -3.01 -4.20
CA LEU A 107 -0.47 -3.94 -5.07
C LEU A 107 -1.40 -3.12 -5.97
N PRO A 108 -1.61 -3.50 -7.24
CA PRO A 108 -2.56 -2.82 -8.14
C PRO A 108 -4.02 -3.15 -7.77
N LEU A 109 -4.38 -2.91 -6.52
CA LEU A 109 -5.69 -3.17 -5.91
C LEU A 109 -6.03 -2.03 -4.96
N GLU A 110 -7.23 -1.46 -5.10
CA GLU A 110 -7.77 -0.56 -4.09
C GLU A 110 -8.34 -1.37 -2.92
N TYR A 111 -8.18 -0.83 -1.72
CA TYR A 111 -8.84 -1.41 -0.55
C TYR A 111 -10.36 -1.29 -0.70
N VAL A 112 -11.05 -2.42 -0.52
CA VAL A 112 -12.51 -2.47 -0.45
C VAL A 112 -12.91 -3.05 0.91
N PRO A 113 -13.66 -2.31 1.75
CA PRO A 113 -14.12 -2.83 3.03
C PRO A 113 -15.14 -3.95 2.81
N GLN A 114 -15.20 -4.90 3.74
CA GLN A 114 -16.27 -5.91 3.76
C GLN A 114 -17.65 -5.28 4.02
N ASP A 115 -17.70 -4.28 4.90
CA ASP A 115 -18.92 -3.54 5.25
C ASP A 115 -18.80 -2.08 4.78
N LYS A 116 -19.47 -1.75 3.67
CA LYS A 116 -19.51 -0.39 3.11
C LYS A 116 -20.38 0.58 3.92
N SER A 117 -21.15 0.10 4.90
CA SER A 117 -22.00 0.96 5.73
C SER A 117 -21.21 1.76 6.78
N LYS A 118 -20.00 1.30 7.11
CA LYS A 118 -19.11 1.96 8.07
C LYS A 118 -18.12 2.90 7.39
N PRO A 119 -17.69 3.97 8.07
CA PRO A 119 -16.57 4.78 7.60
C PRO A 119 -15.31 3.94 7.36
N TYR A 120 -14.64 4.19 6.24
CA TYR A 120 -13.38 3.53 5.89
C TYR A 120 -12.46 4.50 5.16
N CYS A 121 -11.15 4.25 5.23
CA CYS A 121 -10.16 5.00 4.45
C CYS A 121 -9.99 4.39 3.06
N SER A 122 -9.96 5.24 2.02
CA SER A 122 -9.46 4.83 0.71
C SER A 122 -7.95 4.57 0.79
N GLY A 123 -7.42 3.86 -0.21
CA GLY A 123 -6.00 3.56 -0.30
C GLY A 123 -5.74 2.35 -1.19
N ILE A 124 -4.48 2.24 -1.59
CA ILE A 124 -3.95 1.11 -2.34
C ILE A 124 -3.49 0.05 -1.34
N LEU A 125 -3.84 -1.21 -1.58
CA LEU A 125 -3.39 -2.32 -0.74
C LEU A 125 -1.88 -2.52 -0.90
N ASN A 126 -1.18 -2.82 0.19
CA ASN A 126 0.19 -3.31 0.12
C ASN A 126 0.29 -4.82 0.45
N ASN A 127 1.46 -5.41 0.19
CA ASN A 127 1.69 -6.84 0.41
C ASN A 127 1.51 -7.26 1.89
N LEU A 128 1.89 -6.40 2.84
CA LEU A 128 1.69 -6.62 4.27
C LEU A 128 0.21 -6.70 4.62
N GLU A 129 -0.62 -5.78 4.12
CA GLU A 129 -2.07 -5.81 4.31
C GLU A 129 -2.68 -7.08 3.71
N ALA A 130 -2.22 -7.52 2.53
CA ALA A 130 -2.68 -8.75 1.91
C ALA A 130 -2.29 -10.00 2.73
N ALA A 131 -1.06 -10.05 3.24
CA ALA A 131 -0.60 -11.12 4.13
C ALA A 131 -1.40 -11.16 5.44
N LEU A 132 -1.63 -10.00 6.06
CA LEU A 132 -2.43 -9.88 7.28
C LEU A 132 -3.87 -10.37 7.05
N GLN A 133 -4.49 -10.00 5.93
CA GLN A 133 -5.85 -10.46 5.57
C GLN A 133 -5.90 -11.98 5.41
N LEU A 134 -4.97 -12.57 4.65
CA LEU A 134 -4.90 -14.00 4.45
C LEU A 134 -4.70 -14.77 5.77
N ILE A 135 -3.79 -14.31 6.61
CA ILE A 135 -3.51 -14.99 7.89
C ILE A 135 -4.71 -14.86 8.85
N ASP A 136 -5.39 -13.71 8.87
CA ASP A 136 -6.61 -13.53 9.66
C ASP A 136 -7.72 -14.52 9.24
N GLU A 137 -7.85 -14.79 7.94
CA GLU A 137 -8.77 -15.81 7.41
C GLU A 137 -8.34 -17.23 7.84
N LEU A 138 -7.07 -17.60 7.60
CA LEU A 138 -6.54 -18.92 7.92
C LEU A 138 -6.54 -19.22 9.44
N SER A 139 -6.36 -18.21 10.27
CA SER A 139 -6.22 -18.32 11.73
C SER A 139 -7.54 -18.27 12.51
N SER A 140 -8.66 -18.01 11.84
CA SER A 140 -9.99 -17.78 12.46
C SER A 140 -10.33 -18.79 13.56
N GLU A 141 -10.13 -20.09 13.31
CA GLU A 141 -10.40 -21.20 14.25
C GLU A 141 -9.13 -21.88 14.80
N SER A 142 -7.96 -21.26 14.62
CA SER A 142 -6.69 -21.85 15.03
C SER A 142 -6.53 -21.93 16.56
N PRO A 143 -5.82 -22.94 17.11
CA PRO A 143 -5.47 -22.96 18.52
C PRO A 143 -4.43 -21.86 18.87
N TYR A 144 -4.16 -21.67 20.15
CA TYR A 144 -3.05 -20.83 20.61
C TYR A 144 -1.71 -21.36 20.07
N GLY A 145 -0.79 -20.44 19.79
CA GLY A 145 0.47 -20.75 19.13
C GLY A 145 1.05 -19.57 18.36
N VAL A 146 2.07 -19.89 17.55
CA VAL A 146 2.88 -18.90 16.82
C VAL A 146 2.71 -19.11 15.32
N TRP A 147 2.30 -18.05 14.64
CA TRP A 147 2.26 -17.97 13.18
C TRP A 147 3.52 -17.30 12.67
N VAL A 148 4.10 -17.82 11.60
CA VAL A 148 5.24 -17.22 10.90
C VAL A 148 4.87 -17.07 9.43
N CYS A 149 5.02 -15.87 8.88
CA CYS A 149 4.75 -15.57 7.49
C CYS A 149 5.84 -14.67 6.90
N SER A 150 6.32 -14.99 5.71
CA SER A 150 7.20 -14.11 4.95
C SER A 150 6.42 -13.06 4.17
N THR A 151 7.01 -11.87 3.95
CA THR A 151 6.47 -10.88 3.00
C THR A 151 7.21 -10.88 1.67
N ASP A 152 8.05 -11.89 1.41
CA ASP A 152 8.74 -12.06 0.12
C ASP A 152 7.82 -12.58 -1.00
N MET A 153 6.63 -13.07 -0.63
CA MET A 153 5.62 -13.57 -1.55
C MET A 153 4.27 -12.88 -1.35
N LEU A 154 3.41 -13.03 -2.35
CA LEU A 154 1.98 -12.80 -2.29
C LEU A 154 1.27 -14.10 -2.67
N ILE A 155 0.28 -14.51 -1.87
CA ILE A 155 -0.62 -15.60 -2.21
C ILE A 155 -1.89 -14.98 -2.79
N LEU A 156 -2.00 -15.01 -4.12
CA LEU A 156 -3.12 -14.42 -4.85
C LEU A 156 -4.26 -15.44 -4.96
N GLN A 157 -5.37 -15.20 -4.26
CA GLN A 157 -6.61 -15.99 -4.40
C GLN A 157 -7.34 -15.58 -5.68
N LYS A 158 -7.75 -16.54 -6.51
CA LYS A 158 -8.48 -16.25 -7.77
C LYS A 158 -9.96 -15.93 -7.55
N GLU A 159 -10.57 -16.56 -6.54
CA GLU A 159 -11.94 -16.27 -6.11
C GLU A 159 -11.92 -15.96 -4.62
N LYS A 160 -12.64 -14.90 -4.21
CA LYS A 160 -12.86 -14.57 -2.79
C LYS A 160 -13.85 -15.56 -2.18
N SER A 161 -13.45 -16.82 -2.07
CA SER A 161 -14.15 -17.83 -1.29
C SER A 161 -13.42 -18.00 0.03
N TYR A 162 -14.19 -18.14 1.11
CA TYR A 162 -13.65 -18.46 2.43
C TYR A 162 -12.80 -19.74 2.31
N ILE A 163 -11.59 -19.74 2.85
CA ILE A 163 -10.73 -20.93 2.90
C ILE A 163 -11.09 -21.72 4.16
N PRO A 164 -11.86 -22.83 4.08
CA PRO A 164 -12.08 -23.66 5.25
C PRO A 164 -10.78 -24.37 5.62
N VAL A 165 -10.20 -23.99 6.77
CA VAL A 165 -9.07 -24.71 7.37
C VAL A 165 -9.59 -25.55 8.52
N THR A 166 -9.57 -26.88 8.38
CA THR A 166 -9.90 -27.80 9.47
C THR A 166 -8.73 -27.93 10.45
N TRP A 167 -8.94 -27.44 11.67
CA TRP A 167 -7.96 -27.47 12.76
C TRP A 167 -8.01 -28.75 13.62
N GLU A 168 -8.87 -29.70 13.27
CA GLU A 168 -8.93 -31.01 13.92
C GLU A 168 -7.72 -31.89 13.56
N ASN A 169 -7.17 -32.59 14.55
CA ASN A 169 -6.06 -33.55 14.40
C ASN A 169 -4.83 -33.01 13.64
N ILE A 170 -4.55 -31.70 13.75
CA ILE A 170 -3.34 -31.13 13.19
C ILE A 170 -2.08 -31.65 13.89
N ALA A 171 -0.98 -31.75 13.15
CA ALA A 171 0.34 -32.06 13.71
C ALA A 171 0.86 -30.91 14.60
N ASP A 172 2.05 -31.05 15.18
CA ASP A 172 2.67 -30.01 16.02
C ASP A 172 3.00 -28.74 15.22
N VAL A 173 3.31 -28.92 13.95
CA VAL A 173 3.52 -27.84 12.97
C VAL A 173 2.59 -28.03 11.78
N VAL A 174 2.02 -26.93 11.29
CA VAL A 174 1.26 -26.89 10.05
C VAL A 174 1.99 -26.00 9.05
N MET A 175 2.47 -26.61 7.96
CA MET A 175 3.07 -25.90 6.84
C MET A 175 2.04 -25.69 5.75
N PHE A 176 1.77 -24.44 5.40
CA PHE A 176 0.87 -24.12 4.29
C PHE A 176 1.63 -24.19 2.96
N CYS A 177 1.00 -24.77 1.95
CA CYS A 177 1.60 -25.12 0.67
C CYS A 177 0.72 -24.65 -0.48
N ILE A 178 1.31 -24.38 -1.65
CA ILE A 178 0.59 -24.06 -2.88
C ILE A 178 0.92 -25.09 -3.96
N HIS A 179 -0.08 -25.56 -4.71
CA HIS A 179 0.14 -26.37 -5.90
C HIS A 179 0.52 -25.49 -7.09
N THR A 180 1.70 -25.73 -7.65
CA THR A 180 2.21 -24.96 -8.79
C THR A 180 2.69 -25.87 -9.92
N ASP A 181 2.82 -25.29 -11.11
CA ASP A 181 3.40 -25.98 -12.26
C ASP A 181 4.88 -26.29 -12.01
N ILE A 182 5.35 -27.39 -12.61
CA ILE A 182 6.69 -27.95 -12.37
C ILE A 182 7.81 -26.95 -12.71
N GLU A 183 7.63 -26.15 -13.77
CA GLU A 183 8.61 -25.15 -14.21
C GLU A 183 8.80 -24.06 -13.16
N TYR A 184 7.70 -23.52 -12.62
CA TYR A 184 7.74 -22.52 -11.57
C TYR A 184 8.41 -23.06 -10.30
N ALA A 185 8.10 -24.31 -9.94
CA ALA A 185 8.62 -24.96 -8.75
C ALA A 185 10.15 -25.13 -8.71
N THR A 186 10.84 -25.06 -9.86
CA THR A 186 12.32 -25.12 -9.93
C THR A 186 13.02 -23.97 -9.19
N GLY A 187 12.32 -22.87 -8.91
CA GLY A 187 12.83 -21.75 -8.12
C GLY A 187 12.50 -21.81 -6.63
N HIS A 188 11.83 -22.87 -6.15
CA HIS A 188 11.20 -22.91 -4.83
C HIS A 188 11.58 -24.17 -4.03
N GLY A 189 11.12 -24.24 -2.78
CA GLY A 189 11.18 -25.45 -1.97
C GLY A 189 9.99 -26.36 -2.28
N VAL A 190 10.24 -27.45 -3.00
CA VAL A 190 9.24 -28.50 -3.29
C VAL A 190 9.11 -29.42 -2.08
N ILE A 191 7.89 -29.74 -1.69
CA ILE A 191 7.61 -30.55 -0.51
C ILE A 191 7.28 -31.97 -0.93
N SER A 192 7.85 -32.97 -0.24
CA SER A 192 7.38 -34.35 -0.30
C SER A 192 6.51 -34.64 0.91
N ILE A 193 5.38 -35.31 0.67
CA ILE A 193 4.37 -35.63 1.68
C ILE A 193 4.23 -37.15 1.74
N ASP A 194 4.25 -37.72 2.94
CA ASP A 194 4.05 -39.16 3.14
C ASP A 194 2.57 -39.57 3.12
N ASN A 195 2.31 -40.88 3.20
CA ASN A 195 0.96 -41.44 3.13
C ASN A 195 0.04 -41.02 4.29
N GLN A 196 0.59 -40.44 5.36
CA GLN A 196 -0.16 -39.97 6.52
C GLN A 196 -0.42 -38.45 6.45
N GLY A 197 0.08 -37.76 5.43
CA GLY A 197 -0.06 -36.32 5.26
C GLY A 197 1.02 -35.50 5.98
N TYR A 198 2.08 -36.14 6.48
CA TYR A 198 3.22 -35.44 7.07
C TYR A 198 4.26 -35.09 6.01
N VAL A 199 4.99 -34.01 6.27
CA VAL A 199 6.13 -33.60 5.43
C VAL A 199 7.26 -34.60 5.62
N SER A 200 7.65 -35.27 4.53
CA SER A 200 8.72 -36.26 4.53
C SER A 200 10.09 -35.65 4.24
N ASP A 201 10.17 -34.65 3.36
CA ASP A 201 11.39 -33.88 3.03
C ASP A 201 11.04 -32.56 2.29
N ILE A 202 12.00 -31.63 2.19
CA ILE A 202 11.90 -30.37 1.45
C ILE A 202 13.09 -30.21 0.51
N PHE A 203 12.81 -30.12 -0.79
CA PHE A 203 13.80 -30.03 -1.85
C PHE A 203 13.87 -28.62 -2.44
N TYR A 204 14.97 -27.89 -2.17
CA TYR A 204 15.13 -26.52 -2.67
C TYR A 204 15.76 -26.45 -4.05
N CYS A 205 15.13 -25.70 -4.96
CA CYS A 205 15.62 -25.36 -6.29
C CYS A 205 16.18 -26.57 -7.08
N GLN A 206 15.46 -27.69 -7.08
CA GLN A 206 15.91 -28.90 -7.79
C GLN A 206 15.72 -28.76 -9.30
N PRO A 207 16.54 -29.48 -10.11
CA PRO A 207 16.33 -29.55 -11.55
C PRO A 207 14.96 -30.12 -11.92
N LEU A 208 14.43 -29.68 -13.07
CA LEU A 208 13.11 -30.04 -13.58
C LEU A 208 12.86 -31.56 -13.59
N ASP A 209 13.86 -32.36 -13.99
CA ASP A 209 13.73 -33.82 -14.08
C ASP A 209 13.55 -34.51 -12.72
N GLN A 210 14.08 -33.92 -11.65
CA GLN A 210 13.86 -34.44 -10.29
C GLN A 210 12.50 -34.01 -9.76
N ILE A 211 12.05 -32.78 -10.07
CA ILE A 211 10.77 -32.27 -9.61
C ILE A 211 9.59 -33.06 -10.19
N LYS A 212 9.70 -33.54 -11.44
CA LYS A 212 8.69 -34.40 -12.08
C LYS A 212 8.33 -35.64 -11.24
N ASN A 213 9.26 -36.17 -10.46
CA ASN A 213 9.01 -37.34 -9.62
C ASN A 213 8.10 -37.04 -8.42
N PHE A 214 7.92 -35.76 -8.07
CA PHE A 214 7.04 -35.31 -6.99
C PHE A 214 5.67 -34.82 -7.50
N ALA A 215 5.43 -34.88 -8.81
CA ALA A 215 4.16 -34.46 -9.39
C ALA A 215 3.02 -35.34 -8.86
N GLN A 216 1.93 -34.70 -8.44
CA GLN A 216 0.72 -35.38 -8.00
C GLN A 216 -0.19 -35.67 -9.21
N GLY A 217 -1.34 -36.31 -8.97
CA GLY A 217 -2.26 -36.75 -10.04
C GLY A 217 -2.80 -35.62 -10.94
N ASP A 218 -2.66 -34.36 -10.53
CA ASP A 218 -3.00 -33.14 -11.27
C ASP A 218 -1.84 -32.58 -12.13
N GLY A 219 -0.67 -33.22 -12.10
CA GLY A 219 0.54 -32.76 -12.79
C GLY A 219 1.26 -31.58 -12.11
N LYS A 220 0.82 -31.18 -10.92
CA LYS A 220 1.40 -30.09 -10.14
C LYS A 220 2.20 -30.61 -8.95
N VAL A 221 2.99 -29.72 -8.37
CA VAL A 221 3.80 -30.02 -7.19
C VAL A 221 3.51 -29.02 -6.06
N PRO A 222 3.45 -29.48 -4.80
CA PRO A 222 3.32 -28.58 -3.65
C PRO A 222 4.65 -27.89 -3.35
N ILE A 223 4.61 -26.57 -3.24
CA ILE A 223 5.74 -25.75 -2.79
C ILE A 223 5.47 -25.11 -1.44
N VAL A 224 6.53 -24.82 -0.70
CA VAL A 224 6.48 -24.03 0.54
C VAL A 224 5.90 -22.64 0.24
N SER A 225 4.80 -22.27 0.90
CA SER A 225 4.17 -20.96 0.71
C SER A 225 4.87 -19.82 1.46
N GLY A 226 5.69 -20.15 2.47
CA GLY A 226 6.25 -19.16 3.40
C GLY A 226 5.39 -18.90 4.65
N ILE A 227 4.27 -19.63 4.82
CA ILE A 227 3.35 -19.53 5.96
C ILE A 227 3.41 -20.83 6.78
N VAL A 228 3.64 -20.69 8.09
CA VAL A 228 3.74 -21.81 9.04
C VAL A 228 3.01 -21.47 10.33
N PHE A 229 2.31 -22.46 10.90
CA PHE A 229 1.78 -22.41 12.26
C PHE A 229 2.51 -23.40 13.16
N LEU A 230 2.88 -22.94 14.36
CA LEU A 230 3.60 -23.68 15.38
C LEU A 230 2.72 -23.77 16.62
N LYS A 231 2.43 -24.98 17.10
CA LYS A 231 1.78 -25.15 18.41
C LYS A 231 2.68 -24.66 19.55
N THR A 232 2.05 -24.39 20.70
CA THR A 232 2.74 -23.90 21.90
C THR A 232 3.95 -24.74 22.30
N ASN A 233 3.84 -26.07 22.33
CA ASN A 233 4.95 -26.98 22.65
C ASN A 233 6.17 -26.78 21.73
N VAL A 234 5.96 -26.60 20.43
CA VAL A 234 7.06 -26.34 19.47
C VAL A 234 7.63 -24.95 19.68
N ALA A 235 6.78 -23.96 19.93
CA ALA A 235 7.22 -22.60 20.24
C ALA A 235 8.07 -22.56 21.52
N GLU A 236 7.72 -23.31 22.55
CA GLU A 236 8.51 -23.46 23.78
C GLU A 236 9.88 -24.09 23.50
N SER A 237 9.92 -25.18 22.73
CA SER A 237 11.18 -25.81 22.32
C SER A 237 12.07 -24.86 21.51
N LEU A 238 11.49 -24.11 20.57
CA LEU A 238 12.23 -23.10 19.80
C LEU A 238 12.73 -21.96 20.68
N LEU A 239 11.88 -21.45 21.58
CA LEU A 239 12.27 -20.43 22.54
C LEU A 239 13.45 -20.92 23.37
N SER A 240 13.47 -22.18 23.82
CA SER A 240 14.56 -22.73 24.63
C SER A 240 15.95 -22.67 23.96
N LEU A 241 16.03 -22.50 22.64
CA LEU A 241 17.28 -22.42 21.89
C LEU A 241 18.03 -21.09 22.12
N HIS A 242 17.35 -20.03 22.57
CA HIS A 242 17.97 -18.70 22.77
C HIS A 242 19.10 -18.67 23.81
N VAL A 243 19.18 -19.68 24.68
CA VAL A 243 20.24 -19.83 25.71
C VAL A 243 21.25 -20.94 25.40
N GLN A 244 21.14 -21.58 24.24
CA GLN A 244 21.97 -22.73 23.89
C GLN A 244 23.01 -22.35 22.83
N SER A 245 24.29 -22.37 23.19
CA SER A 245 25.36 -22.07 22.23
C SER A 245 25.52 -23.15 21.17
N PRO A 246 25.62 -22.82 19.86
CA PRO A 246 25.80 -21.47 19.31
C PRO A 246 24.50 -20.78 18.79
N LEU A 247 23.31 -21.29 19.14
CA LEU A 247 22.01 -20.72 18.70
C LEU A 247 21.59 -19.48 19.49
N ASP A 248 22.20 -19.23 20.64
CA ASP A 248 22.10 -17.96 21.38
C ASP A 248 22.52 -16.76 20.51
N SER A 249 23.50 -16.95 19.62
CA SER A 249 23.91 -15.99 18.57
C SER A 249 22.83 -15.59 17.57
N CYS A 250 21.68 -16.26 17.53
CA CYS A 250 20.55 -15.87 16.68
C CYS A 250 19.71 -14.73 17.28
N THR A 251 19.98 -14.32 18.53
CA THR A 251 19.16 -13.36 19.27
C THR A 251 19.96 -12.14 19.70
N TYR A 252 19.29 -11.03 19.98
CA TYR A 252 19.95 -9.82 20.46
C TYR A 252 20.71 -10.07 21.79
N LEU A 253 20.20 -10.94 22.67
CA LEU A 253 20.89 -11.31 23.92
C LEU A 253 22.26 -11.93 23.67
N GLY A 254 22.38 -12.79 22.66
CA GLY A 254 23.67 -13.38 22.28
C GLY A 254 24.65 -12.33 21.76
N LEU A 255 24.17 -11.37 20.97
CA LEU A 255 25.00 -10.27 20.47
C LEU A 255 25.45 -9.31 21.56
N ASP A 256 24.58 -9.00 22.53
CA ASP A 256 24.92 -8.19 23.70
C ASP A 256 25.99 -8.86 24.57
N CYS A 257 26.06 -10.20 24.54
CA CYS A 257 27.13 -10.98 25.18
C CYS A 257 28.43 -11.06 24.35
N GLY A 258 28.46 -10.47 23.15
CA GLY A 258 29.61 -10.44 22.25
C GLY A 258 29.74 -11.64 21.31
N ASN A 259 28.70 -12.48 21.21
CA ASN A 259 28.72 -13.61 20.29
C ASN A 259 28.67 -13.15 18.84
N GLN A 260 29.26 -13.93 17.94
CA GLN A 260 29.15 -13.67 16.51
C GLN A 260 27.83 -14.24 15.96
N PRO A 261 27.09 -13.49 15.13
CA PRO A 261 25.84 -13.95 14.56
C PRO A 261 26.00 -15.24 13.75
N ILE A 262 25.07 -16.18 13.90
CA ILE A 262 25.03 -17.41 13.11
C ILE A 262 23.79 -17.42 12.19
N GLN A 263 24.02 -17.78 10.94
CA GLN A 263 22.96 -17.84 9.95
C GLN A 263 22.15 -19.14 10.08
N VAL A 264 20.82 -19.02 10.21
CA VAL A 264 19.91 -20.16 10.39
C VAL A 264 18.67 -19.98 9.52
N SER A 265 18.37 -20.98 8.69
CA SER A 265 17.15 -21.04 7.88
C SER A 265 15.98 -21.65 8.64
N LEU A 266 14.81 -21.00 8.61
CA LEU A 266 13.61 -21.55 9.24
C LEU A 266 13.26 -22.91 8.63
N PHE A 267 13.28 -23.03 7.29
CA PHE A 267 12.86 -24.25 6.62
C PHE A 267 13.95 -25.33 6.63
N PHE A 268 15.21 -24.95 6.40
CA PHE A 268 16.30 -25.93 6.15
C PHE A 268 17.18 -26.23 7.36
N ASP A 269 17.15 -25.41 8.40
CA ASP A 269 17.93 -25.63 9.62
C ASP A 269 17.07 -25.82 10.87
N LEU A 270 15.79 -25.45 10.85
CA LEU A 270 14.85 -25.67 11.97
C LEU A 270 13.75 -26.69 11.63
N LEU A 271 12.84 -26.34 10.72
CA LEU A 271 11.61 -27.12 10.49
C LEU A 271 11.87 -28.50 9.88
N ILE A 272 12.86 -28.64 9.00
CA ILE A 272 13.18 -29.94 8.38
C ILE A 272 13.62 -31.00 9.40
N ALA A 273 14.05 -30.62 10.61
CA ALA A 273 14.35 -31.58 11.68
C ALA A 273 13.13 -32.44 12.08
N MET A 274 11.91 -31.96 11.79
CA MET A 274 10.64 -32.65 12.08
C MET A 274 10.14 -33.52 10.92
N ALA A 275 10.89 -33.61 9.81
CA ALA A 275 10.49 -34.35 8.63
C ALA A 275 10.60 -35.88 8.85
N THR A 276 9.71 -36.66 8.23
CA THR A 276 9.60 -38.11 8.51
C THR A 276 10.68 -38.97 7.85
N ASN A 277 11.31 -38.51 6.77
CA ASN A 277 12.29 -39.28 6.00
C ASN A 277 13.71 -38.70 6.09
N LEU A 278 14.12 -38.25 7.28
CA LEU A 278 15.44 -37.67 7.50
C LEU A 278 16.21 -38.39 8.61
N THR A 279 17.49 -38.68 8.39
CA THR A 279 18.38 -39.22 9.43
C THR A 279 19.12 -38.09 10.15
N ARG A 280 19.49 -38.34 11.41
CA ARG A 280 20.25 -37.39 12.22
C ARG A 280 21.56 -36.97 11.53
N GLU A 281 22.27 -37.94 10.96
CA GLU A 281 23.55 -37.70 10.27
C GLU A 281 23.35 -36.83 9.03
N ALA A 282 22.29 -37.08 8.25
CA ALA A 282 21.97 -36.30 7.06
C ALA A 282 21.61 -34.85 7.42
N PHE A 283 20.82 -34.64 8.48
CA PHE A 283 20.48 -33.31 8.97
C PHE A 283 21.71 -32.54 9.47
N ILE A 284 22.49 -33.13 10.39
CA ILE A 284 23.68 -32.47 10.98
C ILE A 284 24.71 -32.11 9.91
N SER A 285 24.89 -32.97 8.90
CA SER A 285 25.79 -32.71 7.77
C SER A 285 25.41 -31.49 6.91
N GLY A 286 24.21 -30.91 7.10
CA GLY A 286 23.72 -29.77 6.33
C GLY A 286 23.36 -30.10 4.88
N LYS A 287 23.31 -31.40 4.52
CA LYS A 287 23.01 -31.84 3.15
C LYS A 287 21.64 -31.33 2.67
N CYS A 288 20.66 -31.22 3.56
CA CYS A 288 19.30 -30.74 3.27
C CYS A 288 19.26 -29.27 2.85
N GLY A 289 20.10 -28.42 3.46
CA GLY A 289 20.19 -27.00 3.15
C GLY A 289 21.22 -26.65 2.09
N LYS A 290 22.00 -27.61 1.57
CA LYS A 290 23.17 -27.33 0.73
C LYS A 290 22.86 -26.46 -0.49
N THR A 291 21.78 -26.74 -1.21
CA THR A 291 21.37 -25.95 -2.38
C THR A 291 20.93 -24.54 -1.98
N TYR A 292 20.24 -24.41 -0.84
CA TYR A 292 19.84 -23.12 -0.29
C TYR A 292 21.05 -22.30 0.14
N ASN A 293 21.98 -22.91 0.87
CA ASN A 293 23.21 -22.28 1.35
C ASN A 293 24.07 -21.78 0.19
N ASN A 294 24.25 -22.60 -0.85
CA ASN A 294 24.96 -22.19 -2.05
C ASN A 294 24.29 -21.00 -2.77
N LYS A 295 22.95 -20.97 -2.85
CA LYS A 295 22.21 -19.88 -3.49
C LYS A 295 22.25 -18.58 -2.69
N VAL A 296 22.19 -18.65 -1.36
CA VAL A 296 22.27 -17.47 -0.48
C VAL A 296 23.72 -16.99 -0.28
N GLY A 297 24.68 -17.57 -1.01
CA GLY A 297 26.09 -17.16 -0.95
C GLY A 297 26.78 -17.54 0.36
N ILE A 298 26.27 -18.55 1.05
CA ILE A 298 26.89 -19.10 2.26
C ILE A 298 28.10 -19.89 1.79
N GLU A 299 29.32 -19.43 2.13
CA GLU A 299 30.53 -20.21 1.90
C GLU A 299 30.34 -21.60 2.51
N ALA A 300 30.39 -22.60 1.64
CA ALA A 300 30.27 -23.99 2.01
C ALA A 300 31.43 -24.38 2.93
N SER A 301 31.24 -24.21 4.24
CA SER A 301 31.91 -25.03 5.21
C SER A 301 30.87 -25.49 6.21
N CYS A 302 30.75 -26.81 6.39
CA CYS A 302 30.27 -27.36 7.65
C CYS A 302 31.19 -26.85 8.76
N SER A 303 31.02 -25.60 9.18
CA SER A 303 31.70 -25.11 10.37
C SER A 303 31.27 -26.00 11.53
N ASN A 304 32.19 -26.26 12.45
CA ASN A 304 31.87 -27.05 13.65
C ASN A 304 30.66 -26.44 14.39
N GLU A 305 30.55 -25.11 14.39
CA GLU A 305 29.42 -24.36 14.95
C GLU A 305 28.09 -24.69 14.26
N SER A 306 28.03 -24.71 12.93
CA SER A 306 26.79 -25.06 12.21
C SER A 306 26.34 -26.50 12.49
N MET A 307 27.29 -27.44 12.63
CA MET A 307 26.98 -28.82 12.98
C MET A 307 26.49 -28.95 14.44
N LEU A 308 27.09 -28.20 15.37
CA LEU A 308 26.65 -28.13 16.76
C LEU A 308 25.24 -27.53 16.87
N ALA A 309 24.98 -26.42 16.17
CA ALA A 309 23.65 -25.81 16.08
C ALA A 309 22.60 -26.83 15.61
N ARG A 310 22.84 -27.50 14.48
CA ARG A 310 21.92 -28.55 13.99
C ARG A 310 21.79 -29.73 14.96
N SER A 311 22.84 -30.11 15.68
CA SER A 311 22.71 -31.16 16.70
C SER A 311 21.77 -30.76 17.84
N LEU A 312 21.79 -29.49 18.27
CA LEU A 312 20.86 -28.96 19.28
C LEU A 312 19.44 -28.90 18.75
N VAL A 313 19.25 -28.35 17.54
CA VAL A 313 17.95 -28.32 16.88
C VAL A 313 17.37 -29.72 16.75
N TRP A 314 18.16 -30.70 16.30
CA TRP A 314 17.71 -32.07 16.19
C TRP A 314 17.24 -32.59 17.54
N LYS A 315 18.05 -32.40 18.59
CA LYS A 315 17.72 -32.86 19.95
C LYS A 315 16.36 -32.31 20.43
N GLU A 316 16.10 -31.03 20.21
CA GLU A 316 14.88 -30.37 20.70
C GLU A 316 13.66 -30.59 19.80
N LEU A 317 13.83 -30.70 18.48
CA LEU A 317 12.71 -30.69 17.53
C LEU A 317 12.36 -32.05 16.90
N ASN A 318 13.28 -33.02 16.81
CA ASN A 318 13.05 -34.25 16.01
C ASN A 318 11.83 -35.09 16.42
N SER A 319 11.37 -34.94 17.67
CA SER A 319 10.24 -35.69 18.21
C SER A 319 8.89 -35.21 17.66
N TYR A 320 8.80 -33.96 17.21
CA TYR A 320 7.59 -33.36 16.67
C TYR A 320 7.34 -33.77 15.22
N LYS A 321 6.11 -33.54 14.76
CA LYS A 321 5.70 -33.78 13.37
C LYS A 321 5.11 -32.56 12.71
N MET A 322 5.32 -32.49 11.39
CA MET A 322 4.87 -31.40 10.55
C MET A 322 3.89 -31.91 9.49
N SER A 323 2.70 -31.33 9.45
CA SER A 323 1.67 -31.62 8.45
C SER A 323 1.68 -30.56 7.35
N ALA A 324 1.40 -30.97 6.11
CA ALA A 324 1.23 -30.07 4.99
C ALA A 324 -0.26 -29.75 4.76
N ARG A 325 -0.59 -28.48 4.54
CA ARG A 325 -1.94 -28.01 4.18
C ARG A 325 -1.88 -27.21 2.89
N ILE A 326 -2.60 -27.67 1.87
CA ILE A 326 -2.63 -27.00 0.56
C ILE A 326 -3.71 -25.92 0.58
N ILE A 327 -3.34 -24.69 0.21
CA ILE A 327 -4.30 -23.61 -0.01
C ILE A 327 -4.82 -23.74 -1.44
N ALA A 328 -6.06 -24.20 -1.59
CA ALA A 328 -6.72 -24.36 -2.88
C ALA A 328 -6.93 -23.02 -3.62
N ASP A 329 -7.06 -23.08 -4.94
CA ASP A 329 -7.43 -21.95 -5.83
C ASP A 329 -6.61 -20.66 -5.67
N SER A 330 -5.34 -20.85 -5.30
CA SER A 330 -4.39 -19.77 -5.08
C SER A 330 -3.19 -19.84 -6.02
N GLN A 331 -2.58 -18.69 -6.27
CA GLN A 331 -1.35 -18.56 -7.03
C GLN A 331 -0.25 -17.99 -6.14
N HIS A 332 0.90 -18.66 -6.12
CA HIS A 332 2.09 -18.15 -5.44
C HIS A 332 2.82 -17.17 -6.37
N LEU A 333 3.01 -15.94 -5.90
CA LEU A 333 3.82 -14.91 -6.57
C LEU A 333 4.99 -14.56 -5.66
N TYR A 334 6.20 -14.87 -6.09
CA TYR A 334 7.42 -14.67 -5.30
C TYR A 334 8.26 -13.54 -5.89
N TRP A 335 8.76 -12.66 -5.03
CA TRP A 335 9.72 -11.62 -5.39
C TRP A 335 11.12 -12.02 -4.92
N SER A 336 11.85 -12.73 -5.78
CA SER A 336 13.23 -13.11 -5.53
C SER A 336 14.18 -11.96 -5.87
N ASN A 337 15.29 -11.84 -5.12
CA ASN A 337 16.35 -10.88 -5.44
C ASN A 337 17.14 -11.30 -6.71
N GLU A 338 17.09 -12.59 -7.08
CA GLU A 338 17.72 -13.12 -8.31
C GLU A 338 16.92 -12.79 -9.59
N GLN A 339 15.67 -12.35 -9.45
CA GLN A 339 14.80 -12.07 -10.59
C GLN A 339 15.04 -10.66 -11.13
N ASN A 340 14.86 -10.49 -12.44
CA ASN A 340 14.94 -9.19 -13.09
C ASN A 340 13.64 -8.37 -12.92
N ALA A 341 13.69 -7.08 -13.30
CA ALA A 341 12.53 -6.18 -13.24
C ALA A 341 11.35 -6.71 -14.07
N GLY A 342 11.62 -7.44 -15.16
CA GLY A 342 10.59 -8.03 -16.00
C GLY A 342 9.70 -9.01 -15.23
N THR A 343 10.28 -9.82 -14.34
CA THR A 343 9.50 -10.73 -13.49
C THR A 343 8.65 -9.98 -12.47
N HIS A 344 9.19 -8.89 -11.91
CA HIS A 344 8.44 -8.00 -11.02
C HIS A 344 7.20 -7.42 -11.73
N VAL A 345 7.38 -6.89 -12.94
CA VAL A 345 6.29 -6.38 -13.80
C VAL A 345 5.26 -7.48 -14.11
N CYS A 346 5.71 -8.67 -14.49
CA CYS A 346 4.80 -9.80 -14.75
C CYS A 346 3.94 -10.16 -13.53
N ASN A 347 4.51 -10.14 -12.33
CA ASN A 347 3.74 -10.40 -11.10
C ASN A 347 2.69 -9.31 -10.87
N LEU A 348 3.04 -8.03 -11.05
CA LEU A 348 2.10 -6.91 -10.90
C LEU A 348 0.96 -6.98 -11.92
N LEU A 349 1.24 -7.28 -13.18
CA LEU A 349 0.23 -7.42 -14.23
C LEU A 349 -0.74 -8.58 -13.96
N LYS A 350 -0.31 -9.66 -13.30
CA LYS A 350 -1.19 -10.76 -12.88
C LYS A 350 -2.16 -10.36 -11.76
N ILE A 351 -1.77 -9.39 -10.92
CA ILE A 351 -2.58 -8.94 -9.79
C ILE A 351 -3.61 -7.88 -10.25
N ALA A 352 -3.25 -7.07 -11.26
CA ALA A 352 -4.04 -5.91 -11.68
C ALA A 352 -5.37 -6.32 -12.35
N PRO A 353 -6.53 -5.98 -11.77
CA PRO A 353 -7.83 -6.22 -12.41
C PRO A 353 -8.18 -5.13 -13.43
N VAL A 354 -7.54 -3.95 -13.32
CA VAL A 354 -7.77 -2.76 -14.14
C VAL A 354 -6.43 -2.09 -14.48
N LYS A 355 -6.42 -1.27 -15.55
CA LYS A 355 -5.21 -0.58 -16.01
C LYS A 355 -4.80 0.62 -15.17
N GLU A 356 -5.72 1.20 -14.41
CA GLU A 356 -5.48 2.40 -13.60
C GLU A 356 -6.00 2.19 -12.18
N VAL A 357 -5.12 2.32 -11.19
CA VAL A 357 -5.42 2.17 -9.77
C VAL A 357 -4.94 3.44 -9.08
N HIS A 358 -5.87 4.20 -8.47
CA HIS A 358 -5.58 5.52 -7.89
C HIS A 358 -4.59 6.36 -8.71
N SER A 359 -4.89 6.58 -10.00
CA SER A 359 -4.02 7.30 -10.94
C SER A 359 -4.82 8.30 -11.76
N VAL A 360 -4.15 9.28 -12.36
CA VAL A 360 -4.75 10.32 -13.22
C VAL A 360 -3.90 10.54 -14.47
N SER A 361 -4.56 10.56 -15.64
CA SER A 361 -3.98 10.91 -16.95
C SER A 361 -4.85 11.97 -17.63
N GLN A 362 -4.25 13.08 -18.08
CA GLN A 362 -4.98 14.19 -18.73
C GLN A 362 -5.49 13.88 -20.14
N VAL A 363 -4.93 12.88 -20.82
CA VAL A 363 -5.32 12.52 -22.19
C VAL A 363 -6.20 11.27 -22.13
N PRO A 364 -7.46 11.32 -22.59
CA PRO A 364 -8.29 10.13 -22.73
C PRO A 364 -7.61 9.18 -23.71
N ASN A 365 -7.22 7.99 -23.24
CA ASN A 365 -6.55 7.02 -24.09
C ASN A 365 -7.48 6.58 -25.22
N SER A 366 -7.17 7.00 -26.46
CA SER A 366 -7.81 6.52 -27.67
C SER A 366 -7.51 5.03 -27.81
N SER A 367 -8.49 4.19 -27.49
CA SER A 367 -8.71 2.84 -28.05
C SER A 367 -7.45 2.14 -28.59
N SER A 368 -6.54 1.73 -27.71
CA SER A 368 -5.46 0.80 -28.07
C SER A 368 -5.49 -0.38 -27.11
N SER A 369 -5.36 -1.58 -27.68
CA SER A 369 -5.34 -2.88 -27.00
C SER A 369 -4.12 -3.11 -26.10
N ASN A 370 -3.33 -2.07 -25.81
CA ASN A 370 -2.04 -2.16 -25.14
C ASN A 370 -2.20 -2.41 -23.63
N SER A 371 -1.45 -3.36 -23.09
CA SER A 371 -1.44 -3.81 -21.69
C SER A 371 -0.50 -2.96 -20.81
N TRP A 372 -0.83 -1.70 -20.57
CA TRP A 372 -0.10 -0.86 -19.60
C TRP A 372 -0.85 -0.78 -18.25
N LEU A 373 -0.12 -0.43 -17.19
CA LEU A 373 -0.63 -0.32 -15.81
C LEU A 373 -0.09 0.94 -15.12
N LEU A 374 -0.99 1.77 -14.58
CA LEU A 374 -0.68 2.93 -13.76
C LEU A 374 -1.19 2.70 -12.33
N VAL A 375 -0.29 2.83 -11.35
CA VAL A 375 -0.62 2.71 -9.92
C VAL A 375 -0.04 3.89 -9.17
N ASN A 376 -0.87 4.56 -8.37
CA ASN A 376 -0.46 5.74 -7.60
C ASN A 376 0.34 6.76 -8.43
N SER A 377 -0.02 6.96 -9.70
CA SER A 377 0.80 7.75 -10.62
C SER A 377 0.00 8.82 -11.33
N CYS A 378 0.64 9.95 -11.60
CA CYS A 378 0.02 11.09 -12.23
C CYS A 378 0.80 11.52 -13.47
N LEU A 379 0.12 11.53 -14.62
CA LEU A 379 0.67 11.90 -15.92
C LEU A 379 -0.01 13.17 -16.43
N GLU A 380 0.73 14.27 -16.46
CA GLU A 380 0.30 15.54 -17.03
C GLU A 380 1.10 15.83 -18.29
N THR A 381 0.43 15.78 -19.43
CA THR A 381 1.07 16.00 -20.72
C THR A 381 0.03 16.38 -21.77
N HIS A 382 0.44 17.17 -22.76
CA HIS A 382 -0.40 17.47 -23.92
C HIS A 382 -0.46 16.28 -24.90
N VAL A 383 0.60 15.47 -24.96
CA VAL A 383 0.70 14.30 -25.82
C VAL A 383 1.20 13.11 -25.01
N LEU A 384 0.40 12.06 -24.91
CA LEU A 384 0.73 10.82 -24.20
C LEU A 384 0.78 9.64 -25.17
N GLN A 385 1.90 8.89 -25.16
CA GLN A 385 2.02 7.61 -25.85
C GLN A 385 2.60 6.57 -24.88
N LEU A 386 1.76 5.61 -24.48
CA LEU A 386 2.14 4.47 -23.64
C LEU A 386 2.05 3.17 -24.44
N SER A 387 3.17 2.46 -24.53
CA SER A 387 3.24 1.17 -25.20
C SER A 387 2.95 -0.01 -24.24
N SER A 388 2.80 -1.22 -24.79
CA SER A 388 2.39 -2.43 -24.07
C SER A 388 3.40 -2.87 -22.99
N ASN A 389 2.89 -3.56 -21.97
CA ASN A 389 3.63 -4.10 -20.82
C ASN A 389 4.42 -3.04 -20.03
N THR A 390 3.98 -1.79 -20.07
CA THR A 390 4.57 -0.69 -19.30
C THR A 390 3.84 -0.53 -17.97
N VAL A 391 4.62 -0.42 -16.90
CA VAL A 391 4.12 -0.30 -15.54
C VAL A 391 4.74 0.92 -14.84
N ILE A 392 3.90 1.81 -14.32
CA ILE A 392 4.32 3.05 -13.65
C ILE A 392 3.75 3.08 -12.23
N PHE A 393 4.63 3.26 -11.24
CA PHE A 393 4.32 3.31 -9.81
C PHE A 393 4.77 4.61 -9.17
N ASP A 394 3.96 5.15 -8.25
CA ASP A 394 4.37 6.19 -7.31
C ASP A 394 5.08 7.39 -7.97
N SER A 395 4.67 7.75 -9.20
CA SER A 395 5.40 8.70 -10.05
C SER A 395 4.56 9.92 -10.42
N LEU A 396 5.21 11.08 -10.50
CA LEU A 396 4.63 12.35 -10.93
C LEU A 396 5.40 12.86 -12.15
N LEU A 397 4.79 12.75 -13.34
CA LEU A 397 5.38 13.15 -14.61
C LEU A 397 4.57 14.30 -15.21
N ARG A 398 5.16 15.50 -15.26
CA ARG A 398 4.59 16.70 -15.87
C ARG A 398 5.49 17.19 -16.99
N THR A 399 5.04 17.03 -18.23
CA THR A 399 5.85 17.27 -19.45
C THR A 399 5.03 17.87 -20.58
N CYS A 400 5.67 18.45 -21.59
CA CYS A 400 4.98 18.86 -22.82
C CYS A 400 4.49 17.64 -23.62
N SER A 401 5.35 16.62 -23.76
CA SER A 401 5.06 15.35 -24.43
C SER A 401 5.74 14.22 -23.69
N LEU A 402 5.02 13.09 -23.50
CA LEU A 402 5.52 11.89 -22.86
C LEU A 402 5.34 10.70 -23.79
N LYS A 403 6.45 10.05 -24.13
CA LYS A 403 6.48 8.79 -24.87
C LYS A 403 7.24 7.74 -24.07
N ILE A 404 6.59 6.60 -23.82
CA ILE A 404 7.19 5.48 -23.09
C ILE A 404 7.05 4.23 -23.94
N GLY A 405 8.19 3.63 -24.23
CA GLY A 405 8.35 2.41 -25.02
C GLY A 405 7.75 1.16 -24.37
N GLU A 406 7.86 0.03 -25.06
CA GLU A 406 7.35 -1.26 -24.59
C GLU A 406 8.18 -1.82 -23.43
N ASN A 407 7.56 -2.66 -22.58
CA ASN A 407 8.21 -3.38 -21.48
C ASN A 407 9.04 -2.45 -20.57
N CYS A 408 8.45 -1.36 -20.08
CA CYS A 408 9.11 -0.44 -19.15
C CYS A 408 8.59 -0.56 -17.72
N PHE A 409 9.47 -0.43 -16.73
CA PHE A 409 9.11 -0.28 -15.32
C PHE A 409 9.61 1.07 -14.81
N ILE A 410 8.71 1.90 -14.29
CA ILE A 410 9.03 3.23 -13.77
C ILE A 410 8.47 3.33 -12.35
N SER A 411 9.31 3.64 -11.36
CA SER A 411 8.89 3.71 -9.96
C SER A 411 9.47 4.91 -9.22
N GLY A 412 8.64 5.65 -8.50
CA GLY A 412 9.07 6.75 -7.62
C GLY A 412 9.52 8.01 -8.36
N VAL A 413 9.33 8.09 -9.68
CA VAL A 413 9.94 9.14 -10.51
C VAL A 413 9.16 10.44 -10.43
N THR A 414 9.85 11.53 -10.09
CA THR A 414 9.30 12.88 -10.12
C THR A 414 10.02 13.70 -11.18
N PHE A 415 9.31 14.08 -12.22
CA PHE A 415 9.84 14.91 -13.30
C PHE A 415 8.83 15.99 -13.68
N CYS A 416 9.15 17.24 -13.37
CA CYS A 416 8.30 18.40 -13.62
C CYS A 416 9.01 19.42 -14.51
N ASP A 417 8.82 19.27 -15.82
CA ASP A 417 9.26 20.25 -16.82
C ASP A 417 8.23 20.30 -17.96
N SER A 418 7.27 21.22 -17.82
CA SER A 418 6.16 21.40 -18.76
C SER A 418 6.59 21.82 -20.17
N GLN A 419 7.86 22.20 -20.39
CA GLN A 419 8.38 22.56 -21.71
C GLN A 419 9.13 21.41 -22.38
N CYS A 420 9.53 20.39 -21.61
CA CYS A 420 10.32 19.28 -22.12
C CYS A 420 9.46 18.19 -22.75
N ALA A 421 9.93 17.64 -23.87
CA ALA A 421 9.47 16.36 -24.40
C ALA A 421 10.35 15.24 -23.83
N LEU A 422 9.73 14.27 -23.15
CA LEU A 422 10.39 13.13 -22.54
C LEU A 422 10.10 11.86 -23.35
N ASN A 423 11.17 11.18 -23.78
CA ASN A 423 11.09 9.95 -24.56
C ASN A 423 11.89 8.85 -23.85
N ILE A 424 11.20 7.85 -23.33
CA ILE A 424 11.78 6.68 -22.67
C ILE A 424 11.67 5.51 -23.65
N PRO A 425 12.79 4.93 -24.13
CA PRO A 425 12.76 3.83 -25.08
C PRO A 425 12.39 2.49 -24.42
N ASP A 426 12.18 1.47 -25.25
CA ASP A 426 11.73 0.14 -24.81
C ASP A 426 12.72 -0.55 -23.87
N ASN A 427 12.19 -1.50 -23.08
CA ASN A 427 12.93 -2.45 -22.24
C ASN A 427 13.77 -1.80 -21.13
N LEU A 428 13.25 -0.76 -20.48
CA LEU A 428 13.94 -0.05 -19.40
C LEU A 428 13.29 -0.20 -18.04
N CYS A 429 14.12 -0.21 -17.01
CA CYS A 429 13.75 -0.09 -15.62
C CYS A 429 14.33 1.24 -15.09
N ILE A 430 13.47 2.11 -14.56
CA ILE A 430 13.82 3.42 -13.99
C ILE A 430 13.23 3.51 -12.59
N ILE A 431 14.09 3.74 -11.61
CA ILE A 431 13.69 3.84 -10.20
C ILE A 431 14.32 5.10 -9.62
N GLN A 432 13.52 5.97 -9.02
CA GLN A 432 14.02 7.11 -8.26
C GLN A 432 13.79 6.84 -6.77
N THR A 433 14.84 6.95 -5.97
CA THR A 433 14.76 6.72 -4.51
C THR A 433 15.64 7.69 -3.72
N PRO A 434 15.19 8.18 -2.56
CA PRO A 434 16.01 8.98 -1.66
C PRO A 434 17.05 8.11 -0.93
N VAL A 435 18.25 8.66 -0.72
CA VAL A 435 19.41 7.99 -0.10
C VAL A 435 19.94 8.83 1.08
N GLN A 436 20.32 8.20 2.20
CA GLN A 436 20.69 8.88 3.45
C GLN A 436 22.05 9.61 3.43
N GLU A 437 23.05 9.10 2.73
CA GLU A 437 24.45 9.59 2.80
C GLU A 437 24.78 10.82 1.92
N LEU A 438 23.77 11.41 1.28
CA LEU A 438 23.96 12.55 0.38
C LEU A 438 23.06 13.70 0.85
N PRO A 439 23.57 14.94 0.93
CA PRO A 439 22.73 16.08 1.30
C PRO A 439 21.61 16.21 0.27
N VAL A 440 20.39 15.80 0.69
CA VAL A 440 19.12 15.80 -0.04
C VAL A 440 19.27 15.68 -1.54
N ASN A 441 19.39 14.45 -2.05
CA ASN A 441 19.17 14.20 -3.46
C ASN A 441 18.57 12.81 -3.65
N ASP A 442 17.58 12.73 -4.53
CA ASP A 442 17.07 11.46 -5.03
C ASP A 442 18.06 10.88 -6.03
N CYS A 443 18.32 9.59 -5.93
CA CYS A 443 19.14 8.88 -6.90
C CYS A 443 18.24 8.27 -7.98
N ILE A 444 18.53 8.56 -9.24
CA ILE A 444 17.85 7.96 -10.38
C ILE A 444 18.67 6.76 -10.86
N ILE A 445 18.07 5.59 -10.73
CA ILE A 445 18.59 4.30 -11.18
C ILE A 445 17.99 3.99 -12.54
N ILE A 446 18.81 3.61 -13.50
CA ILE A 446 18.39 3.19 -14.84
C ILE A 446 19.18 1.95 -15.29
N PHE A 447 18.49 0.96 -15.84
CA PHE A 447 19.08 -0.24 -16.45
C PHE A 447 18.03 -0.95 -17.33
N GLY A 448 18.42 -2.02 -18.03
CA GLY A 448 17.54 -2.81 -18.87
C GLY A 448 16.60 -3.71 -18.07
N ILE A 449 15.34 -3.84 -18.48
CA ILE A 449 14.31 -4.55 -17.70
C ILE A 449 14.61 -6.05 -17.51
N GLN A 450 15.35 -6.67 -18.44
CA GLN A 450 15.73 -8.08 -18.38
C GLN A 450 17.13 -8.31 -17.76
N GLU A 451 17.88 -7.25 -17.46
CA GLU A 451 19.25 -7.35 -16.97
C GLU A 451 19.28 -7.95 -15.56
N ASN A 452 20.26 -8.82 -15.32
CA ASN A 452 20.55 -9.37 -13.99
C ASN A 452 21.65 -8.53 -13.33
N PRO A 453 21.36 -7.79 -12.25
CA PRO A 453 22.34 -6.93 -11.59
C PRO A 453 23.57 -7.67 -11.04
N PHE A 454 23.46 -8.96 -10.80
CA PHE A 454 24.49 -9.79 -10.17
C PHE A 454 25.39 -10.51 -11.17
N LEU A 455 25.10 -10.44 -12.48
CA LEU A 455 25.89 -11.13 -13.48
C LEU A 455 27.26 -10.44 -13.66
N PRO A 456 28.37 -11.17 -13.58
CA PRO A 456 29.70 -10.59 -13.78
C PRO A 456 29.91 -10.09 -15.22
N VAL A 457 30.60 -8.96 -15.39
CA VAL A 457 30.74 -8.27 -16.69
C VAL A 457 31.55 -9.03 -17.74
N ASN A 458 32.23 -10.10 -17.37
CA ASN A 458 32.96 -10.97 -18.29
C ASN A 458 32.05 -11.97 -19.04
N PHE A 459 30.77 -12.08 -18.66
CA PHE A 459 29.77 -12.84 -19.39
C PHE A 459 29.16 -11.96 -20.50
N ASP A 460 28.97 -12.52 -21.69
CA ASP A 460 28.44 -11.79 -22.85
C ASP A 460 27.01 -11.28 -22.61
N GLU A 461 26.24 -11.95 -21.74
CA GLU A 461 24.90 -11.56 -21.34
C GLU A 461 24.87 -10.37 -20.36
N ALA A 462 26.02 -10.03 -19.76
CA ALA A 462 26.12 -8.91 -18.85
C ALA A 462 26.07 -7.60 -19.64
N THR A 463 24.94 -6.91 -19.53
CA THR A 463 24.65 -5.68 -20.26
C THR A 463 24.29 -4.57 -19.30
N PHE A 464 24.39 -3.33 -19.79
CA PHE A 464 23.86 -2.15 -19.10
C PHE A 464 23.06 -1.29 -20.08
N CYS A 465 21.81 -1.00 -19.72
CA CYS A 465 20.85 -0.32 -20.61
C CYS A 465 20.70 -1.03 -21.97
N ASN A 466 20.62 -2.36 -21.95
CA ASN A 466 20.50 -3.26 -23.08
C ASN A 466 21.67 -3.18 -24.08
N LYS A 467 22.85 -2.76 -23.62
CA LYS A 467 24.08 -2.66 -24.42
C LYS A 467 25.25 -3.35 -23.73
N PRO A 468 26.19 -3.95 -24.48
CA PRO A 468 27.41 -4.52 -23.90
C PRO A 468 28.23 -3.48 -23.15
N TRP A 469 28.83 -3.86 -22.01
CA TRP A 469 29.66 -2.96 -21.19
C TRP A 469 30.78 -2.28 -21.97
N SER A 470 31.45 -2.99 -22.88
CA SER A 470 32.51 -2.45 -23.73
C SER A 470 32.05 -1.25 -24.58
N LYS A 471 30.80 -1.25 -25.06
CA LYS A 471 30.22 -0.13 -25.81
C LYS A 471 29.93 1.07 -24.90
N ILE A 472 29.47 0.81 -23.68
CA ILE A 472 29.18 1.85 -22.69
C ILE A 472 30.46 2.54 -22.19
N LEU A 473 31.46 1.76 -21.77
CA LEU A 473 32.76 2.27 -21.29
C LEU A 473 33.44 3.14 -22.33
N LYS A 474 33.49 2.65 -23.59
CA LYS A 474 34.06 3.41 -24.71
C LYS A 474 33.32 4.72 -24.99
N ARG A 475 31.99 4.74 -24.83
CA ARG A 475 31.17 5.95 -25.04
C ARG A 475 31.38 6.98 -23.93
N LEU A 476 31.45 6.53 -22.69
CA LEU A 476 31.68 7.38 -21.53
C LEU A 476 33.17 7.79 -21.38
N CYS A 477 34.05 7.22 -22.21
CA CYS A 477 35.50 7.38 -22.18
C CYS A 477 36.06 7.11 -20.77
N VAL A 478 35.61 6.03 -20.13
CA VAL A 478 36.02 5.60 -18.79
C VAL A 478 36.63 4.21 -18.84
N GLU A 479 37.65 3.99 -18.02
CA GLU A 479 38.23 2.67 -17.81
C GLU A 479 37.45 1.88 -16.74
N GLU A 480 37.64 0.56 -16.68
CA GLU A 480 36.95 -0.29 -15.69
C GLU A 480 37.24 0.14 -14.24
N ASP A 481 38.49 0.53 -13.93
CA ASP A 481 38.92 0.94 -12.59
C ASP A 481 38.30 2.28 -12.14
N GLU A 482 37.67 3.03 -13.05
CA GLU A 482 36.88 4.21 -12.70
C GLU A 482 35.44 3.87 -12.30
N ILE A 483 34.97 2.64 -12.58
CA ILE A 483 33.59 2.17 -12.33
C ILE A 483 33.55 1.18 -11.16
N TRP A 484 34.48 0.24 -11.12
CA TRP A 484 34.62 -0.73 -10.05
C TRP A 484 35.85 -0.44 -9.22
N THR A 485 35.77 -0.69 -7.92
CA THR A 485 36.92 -0.58 -7.04
C THR A 485 37.92 -1.70 -7.35
N SER A 486 39.22 -1.40 -7.27
CA SER A 486 40.30 -2.28 -7.73
C SER A 486 40.50 -3.54 -6.86
N ASP A 487 39.86 -3.60 -5.69
CA ASP A 487 39.80 -4.74 -4.79
C ASP A 487 38.80 -5.82 -5.22
N LEU A 488 37.89 -5.51 -6.16
CA LEU A 488 36.93 -6.47 -6.68
C LEU A 488 37.60 -7.38 -7.73
N GLY A 489 37.67 -8.68 -7.43
CA GLY A 489 38.09 -9.69 -8.40
C GLY A 489 37.17 -9.76 -9.64
N PRO A 490 37.52 -10.55 -10.67
CA PRO A 490 36.78 -10.62 -11.94
C PRO A 490 35.29 -10.98 -11.77
N GLY A 491 34.95 -11.81 -10.77
CA GLY A 491 33.57 -12.18 -10.46
C GLY A 491 32.79 -11.12 -9.65
N GLY A 492 33.47 -10.12 -9.08
CA GLY A 492 32.84 -9.04 -8.31
C GLY A 492 32.47 -7.81 -9.14
N LYS A 493 32.98 -7.73 -10.38
CA LYS A 493 32.63 -6.69 -11.34
C LYS A 493 31.25 -6.98 -11.93
N THR A 494 30.21 -6.41 -11.34
CA THR A 494 28.79 -6.59 -11.70
C THR A 494 28.09 -5.24 -11.78
N LEU A 495 26.87 -5.17 -12.32
CA LEU A 495 26.06 -3.95 -12.26
C LEU A 495 25.74 -3.56 -10.81
N MET A 496 25.56 -4.54 -9.92
CA MET A 496 25.32 -4.31 -8.49
C MET A 496 26.44 -3.47 -7.85
N ASN A 497 27.69 -3.70 -8.24
CA ASN A 497 28.86 -3.06 -7.66
C ASN A 497 29.42 -1.90 -8.52
N ALA A 498 28.79 -1.59 -9.66
CA ALA A 498 29.27 -0.55 -10.57
C ALA A 498 28.89 0.86 -10.08
N LYS A 499 29.88 1.74 -9.87
CA LYS A 499 29.66 3.13 -9.42
C LYS A 499 29.17 4.03 -10.56
N LEU A 500 27.89 3.88 -10.91
CA LEU A 500 27.26 4.57 -12.04
C LEU A 500 26.33 5.70 -11.64
N PHE A 501 25.64 5.56 -10.52
CA PHE A 501 24.47 6.37 -10.23
C PHE A 501 24.84 7.60 -9.42
N THR A 502 24.25 8.73 -9.76
CA THR A 502 24.54 10.01 -9.13
C THR A 502 23.24 10.76 -8.85
N CYS A 503 23.31 11.56 -7.81
CA CYS A 503 22.24 12.37 -7.28
C CYS A 503 22.13 13.76 -7.93
N ASN A 504 23.07 14.11 -8.81
CA ASN A 504 23.22 15.46 -9.36
C ASN A 504 22.67 15.63 -10.79
N LEU A 505 21.88 14.66 -11.28
CA LEU A 505 21.36 14.64 -12.64
C LEU A 505 19.84 14.46 -12.63
N SER A 506 19.15 15.23 -13.47
CA SER A 506 17.74 15.05 -13.78
C SER A 506 17.48 13.78 -14.60
N LEU A 507 16.23 13.31 -14.64
CA LEU A 507 15.84 12.14 -15.44
C LEU A 507 16.24 12.29 -16.91
N LYS A 508 16.02 13.47 -17.50
CA LYS A 508 16.39 13.74 -18.90
C LYS A 508 17.90 13.64 -19.10
N GLU A 509 18.69 14.24 -18.21
CA GLU A 509 20.15 14.15 -18.26
C GLU A 509 20.63 12.69 -18.12
N VAL A 510 20.00 11.88 -17.26
CA VAL A 510 20.31 10.44 -17.13
C VAL A 510 20.01 9.67 -18.42
N LEU A 511 18.86 9.91 -19.05
CA LEU A 511 18.50 9.31 -20.33
C LEU A 511 19.47 9.75 -21.44
N ASP A 512 19.82 11.03 -21.50
CA ASP A 512 20.75 11.57 -22.48
C ASP A 512 22.17 11.02 -22.29
N LEU A 513 22.62 10.83 -21.05
CA LEU A 513 23.92 10.26 -20.71
C LEU A 513 24.03 8.80 -21.15
N PHE A 514 23.06 7.96 -20.82
CA PHE A 514 23.17 6.50 -21.01
C PHE A 514 22.54 5.98 -22.30
N LEU A 515 21.61 6.71 -22.94
CA LEU A 515 20.86 6.18 -24.08
C LEU A 515 21.05 6.97 -25.39
N ASN A 516 21.20 8.29 -25.32
CA ASN A 516 21.21 9.16 -26.50
C ASN A 516 22.56 9.19 -27.25
N GLU A 517 22.68 8.43 -28.34
CA GLU A 517 23.92 8.33 -29.13
C GLU A 517 24.21 9.59 -29.98
N ASN A 518 23.24 10.48 -30.18
CA ASN A 518 23.35 11.61 -31.11
C ASN A 518 23.82 12.92 -30.46
N VAL A 519 23.94 12.98 -29.13
CA VAL A 519 24.32 14.20 -28.41
C VAL A 519 25.78 14.13 -27.96
N SER A 520 26.59 15.08 -28.43
CA SER A 520 27.96 15.29 -27.93
C SER A 520 27.91 15.85 -26.51
N ASN A 521 27.69 14.95 -25.56
CA ASN A 521 27.45 15.25 -24.14
C ASN A 521 28.75 15.45 -23.35
N SER A 522 29.77 16.10 -23.93
CA SER A 522 31.09 16.19 -23.30
C SER A 522 31.04 16.86 -21.91
N ASP A 523 30.20 17.88 -21.73
CA ASP A 523 30.06 18.56 -20.43
C ASP A 523 29.22 17.76 -19.42
N LEU A 524 28.19 17.04 -19.89
CA LEU A 524 27.40 16.14 -19.05
C LEU A 524 28.23 14.96 -18.55
N ILE A 525 29.06 14.36 -19.41
CA ILE A 525 29.99 13.29 -19.05
C ILE A 525 31.01 13.82 -18.04
N LYS A 526 31.59 15.01 -18.24
CA LYS A 526 32.50 15.63 -17.26
C LYS A 526 31.82 15.85 -15.91
N ARG A 527 30.60 16.38 -15.88
CA ARG A 527 29.81 16.56 -14.66
C ARG A 527 29.56 15.24 -13.96
N TRP A 528 29.17 14.20 -14.70
CA TRP A 528 28.94 12.87 -14.17
C TRP A 528 30.22 12.26 -13.57
N LYS A 529 31.36 12.31 -14.29
CA LYS A 529 32.66 11.83 -13.81
C LYS A 529 33.12 12.53 -12.53
N ASN A 530 32.90 13.84 -12.43
CA ASN A 530 33.29 14.65 -11.28
C ASN A 530 32.30 14.54 -10.10
N SER A 531 31.16 13.86 -10.29
CA SER A 531 30.17 13.68 -9.23
C SER A 531 30.50 12.46 -8.35
N LYS A 532 30.05 12.49 -7.09
CA LYS A 532 30.08 11.30 -6.23
C LYS A 532 29.09 10.28 -6.82
N ARG A 533 29.61 9.13 -7.26
CA ARG A 533 28.84 8.05 -7.86
C ARG A 533 28.73 6.89 -6.87
N CYS A 534 27.56 6.27 -6.84
CA CYS A 534 27.25 5.13 -5.98
C CYS A 534 26.92 3.91 -6.83
N SER A 535 27.18 2.72 -6.29
CA SER A 535 26.70 1.45 -6.83
C SER A 535 25.27 1.15 -6.41
N LEU A 536 24.61 0.16 -7.04
CA LEU A 536 23.30 -0.30 -6.58
C LEU A 536 23.38 -0.85 -5.15
N GLY A 537 24.46 -1.56 -4.82
CA GLY A 537 24.69 -2.08 -3.48
C GLY A 537 24.76 -0.94 -2.45
N GLU A 538 25.58 0.08 -2.71
CA GLU A 538 25.70 1.27 -1.84
C GLU A 538 24.36 2.01 -1.73
N ILE A 539 23.56 2.09 -2.79
CA ILE A 539 22.22 2.70 -2.74
C ILE A 539 21.27 1.88 -1.86
N MET A 540 21.23 0.56 -2.05
CA MET A 540 20.34 -0.34 -1.29
C MET A 540 20.63 -0.30 0.21
N GLU A 541 21.91 -0.22 0.60
CA GLU A 541 22.30 -0.11 2.01
C GLU A 541 21.91 1.24 2.64
N ASN A 542 21.77 2.28 1.83
CA ASN A 542 21.55 3.65 2.28
C ASN A 542 20.16 4.19 1.92
N ILE A 543 19.19 3.34 1.59
CA ILE A 543 17.83 3.76 1.28
C ILE A 543 17.25 4.55 2.46
N ASN A 544 16.69 5.72 2.17
CA ASN A 544 15.91 6.46 3.15
C ASN A 544 14.44 6.01 3.10
N TYR A 545 14.12 4.96 3.86
CA TYR A 545 12.77 4.38 3.90
C TYR A 545 11.69 5.40 4.25
N CYS A 546 11.91 6.23 5.28
CA CYS A 546 10.96 7.27 5.70
C CYS A 546 10.65 8.26 4.56
N ALA A 547 11.69 8.77 3.89
CA ALA A 547 11.51 9.68 2.77
C ALA A 547 10.81 9.00 1.57
N ASN A 548 11.08 7.72 1.33
CA ASN A 548 10.40 6.95 0.29
C ASN A 548 8.89 6.83 0.56
N PHE A 549 8.50 6.50 1.80
CA PHE A 549 7.08 6.48 2.20
C PHE A 549 6.43 7.86 2.14
N ASP A 550 7.13 8.92 2.56
CA ASP A 550 6.64 10.29 2.46
C ASP A 550 6.41 10.71 1.00
N HIS A 551 7.30 10.31 0.08
CA HIS A 551 7.12 10.52 -1.36
C HIS A 551 5.87 9.79 -1.89
N LYS A 552 5.71 8.50 -1.56
CA LYS A 552 4.52 7.73 -1.95
C LYS A 552 3.21 8.36 -1.46
N ARG A 553 3.18 8.79 -0.19
CA ARG A 553 2.03 9.48 0.41
C ARG A 553 1.79 10.86 -0.22
N HIS A 554 2.84 11.59 -0.59
CA HIS A 554 2.73 12.86 -1.29
C HIS A 554 2.07 12.70 -2.67
N VAL A 555 2.57 11.75 -3.48
CA VAL A 555 1.98 11.44 -4.80
C VAL A 555 0.52 10.99 -4.64
N HIS A 556 0.24 10.12 -3.66
CA HIS A 556 -1.11 9.68 -3.35
C HIS A 556 -2.06 10.84 -3.02
N ALA A 557 -1.62 11.76 -2.14
CA ALA A 557 -2.38 12.93 -1.75
C ALA A 557 -2.64 13.86 -2.92
N GLU A 558 -1.66 14.07 -3.80
CA GLU A 558 -1.81 14.92 -4.98
C GLU A 558 -2.87 14.34 -5.95
N ILE A 559 -2.80 13.04 -6.21
CA ILE A 559 -3.79 12.35 -7.05
C ILE A 559 -5.18 12.39 -6.41
N ALA A 560 -5.28 12.15 -5.10
CA ALA A 560 -6.54 12.22 -4.37
C ALA A 560 -7.16 13.62 -4.49
N CYS A 561 -6.37 14.68 -4.29
CA CYS A 561 -6.83 16.06 -4.42
C CYS A 561 -7.36 16.36 -5.82
N ARG A 562 -6.68 15.89 -6.87
CA ARG A 562 -7.16 16.05 -8.26
C ARG A 562 -8.46 15.30 -8.52
N LYS A 563 -8.58 14.05 -8.05
CA LYS A 563 -9.84 13.29 -8.15
C LYS A 563 -10.98 13.99 -7.41
N ILE A 564 -10.74 14.50 -6.21
CA ILE A 564 -11.72 15.29 -5.43
C ILE A 564 -12.14 16.54 -6.22
N LYS A 565 -11.18 17.30 -6.75
CA LYS A 565 -11.43 18.51 -7.55
C LYS A 565 -12.26 18.20 -8.78
N ASN A 566 -11.83 17.24 -9.61
CA ASN A 566 -12.52 16.87 -10.84
C ASN A 566 -13.94 16.37 -10.56
N SER A 567 -14.10 15.48 -9.57
CA SER A 567 -15.42 14.95 -9.20
C SER A 567 -16.40 16.05 -8.78
N ILE A 568 -15.94 17.06 -8.02
CA ILE A 568 -16.79 18.18 -7.60
C ILE A 568 -17.09 19.10 -8.79
N CYS A 569 -16.09 19.48 -9.59
CA CYS A 569 -16.25 20.40 -10.72
C CYS A 569 -17.09 19.81 -11.86
N GLU A 570 -16.96 18.51 -12.13
CA GLU A 570 -17.70 17.78 -13.16
C GLU A 570 -19.03 17.22 -12.66
N ASN A 571 -19.35 17.43 -11.37
CA ASN A 571 -20.55 16.95 -10.71
C ASN A 571 -20.73 15.42 -10.80
N GLU A 572 -19.63 14.67 -10.69
CA GLU A 572 -19.63 13.20 -10.71
C GLU A 572 -20.12 12.62 -9.38
N ASP A 573 -20.76 11.46 -9.40
CA ASP A 573 -21.18 10.72 -8.20
C ASP A 573 -20.03 9.85 -7.65
N LEU A 574 -19.02 10.50 -7.05
CA LEU A 574 -17.92 9.85 -6.35
C LEU A 574 -18.10 9.99 -4.84
N TYR A 575 -18.01 8.88 -4.11
CA TYR A 575 -18.02 8.91 -2.65
C TYR A 575 -16.69 9.44 -2.10
N LEU A 576 -16.68 10.70 -1.64
CA LEU A 576 -15.45 11.41 -1.26
C LEU A 576 -14.98 11.17 0.19
N LEU A 577 -15.88 10.79 1.10
CA LEU A 577 -15.52 10.62 2.53
C LEU A 577 -14.33 9.67 2.76
N PRO A 578 -14.17 8.55 2.03
CA PRO A 578 -13.01 7.69 2.20
C PRO A 578 -11.67 8.39 1.97
N TYR A 579 -11.61 9.35 1.05
CA TYR A 579 -10.41 10.17 0.86
C TYR A 579 -10.18 11.12 2.03
N PHE A 580 -11.23 11.69 2.64
CA PHE A 580 -11.08 12.57 3.78
C PHE A 580 -10.60 11.82 5.03
N TYR A 581 -11.11 10.59 5.26
CA TYR A 581 -10.61 9.72 6.31
C TYR A 581 -9.16 9.32 6.09
N ALA A 582 -8.78 8.96 4.85
CA ALA A 582 -7.38 8.69 4.50
C ALA A 582 -6.48 9.91 4.73
N ALA A 583 -6.94 11.10 4.32
CA ALA A 583 -6.24 12.37 4.49
C ALA A 583 -5.97 12.73 5.94
N TYR A 584 -6.94 12.47 6.81
CA TYR A 584 -6.78 12.67 8.24
C TYR A 584 -5.84 11.63 8.84
N ALA A 585 -6.00 10.35 8.48
CA ALA A 585 -5.18 9.26 9.01
C ALA A 585 -3.68 9.44 8.69
N GLU A 586 -3.36 9.90 7.48
CA GLU A 586 -1.98 10.04 6.97
C GLU A 586 -1.41 11.46 7.00
N ASN A 587 -2.10 12.38 7.68
CA ASN A 587 -1.67 13.77 7.88
C ASN A 587 -1.55 14.65 6.61
N TRP A 588 -2.35 14.41 5.57
CA TRP A 588 -2.43 15.28 4.38
C TRP A 588 -3.79 15.99 4.20
N SER A 589 -4.59 16.06 5.27
CA SER A 589 -5.89 16.79 5.29
C SER A 589 -5.82 18.26 4.89
N GLU A 590 -4.67 18.91 5.04
CA GLU A 590 -4.46 20.31 4.61
C GLU A 590 -4.46 20.44 3.08
N SER A 591 -3.87 19.49 2.35
CA SER A 591 -3.89 19.46 0.89
C SER A 591 -5.33 19.36 0.35
N VAL A 592 -6.17 18.55 1.01
CA VAL A 592 -7.60 18.47 0.69
C VAL A 592 -8.31 19.78 0.98
N MET A 593 -8.06 20.39 2.15
CA MET A 593 -8.67 21.67 2.51
C MET A 593 -8.34 22.76 1.48
N ASN A 594 -7.07 22.89 1.11
CA ASN A 594 -6.61 23.87 0.11
C ASN A 594 -7.28 23.61 -1.25
N THR A 595 -7.39 22.34 -1.65
CA THR A 595 -8.08 21.97 -2.90
C THR A 595 -9.56 22.36 -2.88
N LEU A 596 -10.25 22.12 -1.76
CA LEU A 596 -11.66 22.50 -1.60
C LEU A 596 -11.82 24.03 -1.57
N ASP A 597 -10.89 24.76 -0.94
CA ASP A 597 -10.88 26.23 -0.96
C ASP A 597 -10.68 26.78 -2.37
N ASP A 598 -9.76 26.22 -3.14
CA ASP A 598 -9.51 26.60 -4.53
C ASP A 598 -10.76 26.39 -5.40
N VAL A 599 -11.44 25.25 -5.25
CA VAL A 599 -12.70 24.96 -5.96
C VAL A 599 -13.79 25.94 -5.53
N LEU A 600 -13.91 26.20 -4.24
CA LEU A 600 -14.94 27.09 -3.67
C LEU A 600 -14.80 28.54 -4.17
N LEU A 601 -13.56 29.01 -4.33
CA LEU A 601 -13.26 30.38 -4.77
C LEU A 601 -13.28 30.53 -6.30
N ALA A 602 -12.94 29.49 -7.07
CA ALA A 602 -12.83 29.56 -8.52
C ALA A 602 -14.17 29.45 -9.26
N ASP A 603 -15.12 28.65 -8.74
CA ASP A 603 -16.34 28.33 -9.48
C ASP A 603 -17.45 29.37 -9.31
N VAL A 604 -18.26 29.58 -10.35
CA VAL A 604 -19.44 30.46 -10.32
C VAL A 604 -20.73 29.70 -9.97
N ASN A 605 -20.79 28.39 -10.24
CA ASN A 605 -21.97 27.55 -10.09
C ASN A 605 -22.36 27.34 -8.62
N SER A 606 -23.63 27.61 -8.30
CA SER A 606 -24.20 27.47 -6.96
C SER A 606 -24.18 26.02 -6.45
N VAL A 607 -24.37 25.03 -7.34
CA VAL A 607 -24.33 23.60 -7.00
C VAL A 607 -22.93 23.20 -6.54
N ILE A 608 -21.92 23.55 -7.33
CA ILE A 608 -20.50 23.25 -7.02
C ILE A 608 -20.11 23.89 -5.69
N LYS A 609 -20.50 25.15 -5.44
CA LYS A 609 -20.27 25.82 -4.14
C LYS A 609 -20.95 25.12 -2.97
N THR A 610 -22.21 24.71 -3.15
CA THR A 610 -22.98 24.00 -2.10
C THR A 610 -22.31 22.68 -1.72
N ARG A 611 -21.98 21.87 -2.72
CA ARG A 611 -21.28 20.59 -2.55
C ARG A 611 -19.91 20.76 -1.91
N THR A 612 -19.14 21.75 -2.36
CA THR A 612 -17.82 22.06 -1.79
C THR A 612 -17.91 22.48 -0.33
N LEU A 613 -18.86 23.35 0.05
CA LEU A 613 -19.09 23.75 1.44
C LEU A 613 -19.46 22.56 2.33
N SER A 614 -20.30 21.64 1.82
CA SER A 614 -20.63 20.40 2.53
C SER A 614 -19.39 19.51 2.72
N CYS A 615 -18.57 19.36 1.69
CA CYS A 615 -17.31 18.59 1.77
C CYS A 615 -16.34 19.18 2.79
N ILE A 616 -16.22 20.51 2.87
CA ILE A 616 -15.41 21.17 3.90
C ILE A 616 -15.97 20.88 5.30
N ALA A 617 -17.29 20.93 5.47
CA ALA A 617 -17.92 20.56 6.74
C ALA A 617 -17.68 19.09 7.12
N ASP A 618 -17.70 18.17 6.15
CA ASP A 618 -17.36 16.76 6.34
C ASP A 618 -15.91 16.61 6.82
N LEU A 619 -14.96 17.22 6.11
CA LEU A 619 -13.54 17.17 6.47
C LEU A 619 -13.27 17.75 7.86
N LEU A 620 -13.88 18.90 8.20
CA LEU A 620 -13.77 19.49 9.54
C LEU A 620 -14.35 18.58 10.62
N SER A 621 -15.47 17.91 10.34
CA SER A 621 -16.11 16.96 11.26
C SER A 621 -15.24 15.72 11.49
N ILE A 622 -14.61 15.20 10.43
CA ILE A 622 -13.66 14.09 10.51
C ILE A 622 -12.46 14.47 11.37
N LYS A 623 -11.87 15.66 11.14
CA LYS A 623 -10.75 16.19 11.93
C LYS A 623 -11.11 16.41 13.40
N ALA A 624 -12.36 16.79 13.68
CA ALA A 624 -12.85 16.96 15.04
C ALA A 624 -12.99 15.63 15.80
N GLY A 625 -13.30 14.54 15.09
CA GLY A 625 -13.50 13.22 15.67
C GLY A 625 -14.62 13.19 16.73
N ILE A 626 -14.63 12.12 17.54
CA ILE A 626 -15.67 11.90 18.55
C ILE A 626 -15.67 12.94 19.69
N THR A 627 -14.53 13.58 19.94
CA THR A 627 -14.36 14.56 21.02
C THR A 627 -14.86 15.96 20.64
N GLY A 628 -15.14 16.21 19.36
CA GLY A 628 -15.70 17.48 18.88
C GLY A 628 -17.18 17.70 19.18
N GLY A 629 -17.90 16.67 19.63
CA GLY A 629 -19.35 16.69 19.85
C GLY A 629 -20.15 16.45 18.57
N LEU A 630 -21.45 16.77 18.60
CA LEU A 630 -22.36 16.47 17.49
C LEU A 630 -22.23 17.49 16.36
N ARG A 631 -22.43 17.06 15.12
CA ARG A 631 -22.55 17.98 13.99
C ARG A 631 -23.86 18.75 13.98
N THR A 632 -24.88 18.30 14.72
CA THR A 632 -26.14 19.03 14.87
C THR A 632 -25.99 20.20 15.84
N GLY A 633 -26.53 21.38 15.48
CA GLY A 633 -26.54 22.54 16.37
C GLY A 633 -26.61 23.88 15.64
N PRO A 634 -26.67 25.01 16.38
CA PRO A 634 -26.80 26.33 15.80
C PRO A 634 -25.53 26.75 15.06
N GLY A 635 -25.66 27.05 13.77
CA GLY A 635 -24.59 27.59 12.93
C GLY A 635 -24.48 29.13 12.94
N SER A 636 -25.00 29.84 13.95
CA SER A 636 -25.18 31.30 13.94
C SER A 636 -24.26 32.06 14.91
N ASN A 637 -22.98 31.71 14.97
CA ASN A 637 -22.04 32.45 15.82
C ASN A 637 -21.86 33.86 15.25
N ARG A 638 -21.88 34.87 16.13
CA ARG A 638 -21.80 36.29 15.75
C ARG A 638 -20.54 36.62 14.96
N THR A 639 -19.41 35.94 15.20
CA THR A 639 -18.17 36.19 14.46
C THR A 639 -18.29 35.84 12.98
N TRP A 640 -19.13 34.87 12.63
CA TRP A 640 -19.39 34.44 11.25
C TRP A 640 -20.47 35.28 10.54
N ASN A 641 -21.20 36.14 11.25
CA ASN A 641 -22.31 36.92 10.68
C ASN A 641 -21.90 37.83 9.53
N LYS A 642 -20.66 38.35 9.56
CA LYS A 642 -20.15 39.20 8.48
C LYS A 642 -20.12 38.43 7.16
N ALA A 643 -19.56 37.21 7.17
CA ALA A 643 -19.56 36.32 6.01
C ALA A 643 -20.98 35.99 5.53
N PHE A 644 -21.87 35.58 6.45
CA PHE A 644 -23.25 35.24 6.09
C PHE A 644 -24.04 36.41 5.50
N THR A 645 -23.84 37.63 6.02
CA THR A 645 -24.51 38.84 5.50
C THR A 645 -24.07 39.15 4.08
N LEU A 646 -22.77 39.02 3.79
CA LEU A 646 -22.24 39.20 2.43
C LEU A 646 -22.84 38.16 1.46
N LEU A 647 -22.86 36.88 1.86
CA LEU A 647 -23.46 35.80 1.06
C LEU A 647 -24.95 36.02 0.80
N LEU A 648 -25.73 36.45 1.81
CA LEU A 648 -27.16 36.74 1.67
C LEU A 648 -27.44 37.93 0.74
N ASN A 649 -26.55 38.92 0.72
CA ASN A 649 -26.67 40.10 -0.14
C ASN A 649 -26.16 39.86 -1.58
N GLY A 650 -25.70 38.66 -1.90
CA GLY A 650 -25.16 38.31 -3.21
C GLY A 650 -23.70 38.71 -3.44
N ASN A 651 -23.00 39.26 -2.43
CA ASN A 651 -21.56 39.45 -2.49
C ASN A 651 -20.86 38.13 -2.13
N ILE A 652 -20.83 37.21 -3.10
CA ILE A 652 -20.40 35.83 -2.92
C ILE A 652 -18.90 35.74 -2.63
N GLU A 653 -18.06 36.37 -3.46
CA GLU A 653 -16.60 36.24 -3.37
C GLU A 653 -16.06 36.76 -2.02
N GLU A 654 -16.44 37.98 -1.62
CA GLU A 654 -16.04 38.54 -0.33
C GLU A 654 -16.66 37.78 0.85
N GLY A 655 -17.89 37.28 0.68
CA GLY A 655 -18.54 36.43 1.68
C GLY A 655 -17.76 35.15 1.94
N LEU A 656 -17.29 34.47 0.90
CA LEU A 656 -16.46 33.26 1.00
C LEU A 656 -15.07 33.57 1.57
N LYS A 657 -14.40 34.64 1.13
CA LYS A 657 -13.11 35.05 1.69
C LYS A 657 -13.18 35.34 3.19
N GLU A 658 -14.23 36.02 3.65
CA GLU A 658 -14.43 36.25 5.09
C GLU A 658 -14.72 34.95 5.84
N LEU A 659 -15.41 34.00 5.21
CA LEU A 659 -15.70 32.68 5.78
C LEU A 659 -14.41 31.86 6.01
N LEU A 660 -13.52 31.83 5.01
CA LEU A 660 -12.19 31.19 5.11
C LEU A 660 -11.33 31.86 6.20
N LYS A 661 -11.33 33.19 6.23
CA LYS A 661 -10.62 33.97 7.25
C LYS A 661 -11.11 33.63 8.65
N GLU A 662 -12.43 33.62 8.88
CA GLU A 662 -12.98 33.28 10.17
C GLU A 662 -12.64 31.84 10.56
N ARG A 663 -12.76 30.86 9.65
CA ARG A 663 -12.39 29.46 9.88
C ARG A 663 -11.01 29.28 10.49
N SER A 664 -10.01 30.07 10.06
CA SER A 664 -8.63 29.96 10.55
C SER A 664 -8.50 30.08 12.08
N HIS A 665 -9.41 30.82 12.74
CA HIS A 665 -9.44 30.96 14.20
C HIS A 665 -10.07 29.77 14.94
N TRP A 666 -10.62 28.79 14.21
CA TRP A 666 -11.40 27.67 14.75
C TRP A 666 -10.72 26.30 14.56
N LEU A 667 -9.51 26.25 13.98
CA LEU A 667 -8.86 24.99 13.61
C LEU A 667 -8.05 24.32 14.73
N THR A 668 -7.99 24.93 15.93
CA THR A 668 -7.05 24.53 16.99
C THR A 668 -7.56 23.43 17.93
N ARG A 669 -8.87 23.24 18.04
CA ARG A 669 -9.48 22.30 19.00
C ARG A 669 -10.62 21.49 18.36
N PRO A 670 -10.84 20.23 18.76
CA PRO A 670 -11.93 19.39 18.26
C PRO A 670 -13.32 20.05 18.30
N ASP A 671 -13.68 20.70 19.41
CA ASP A 671 -14.99 21.33 19.57
C ASP A 671 -15.15 22.57 18.68
N HIS A 672 -14.06 23.30 18.43
CA HIS A 672 -14.05 24.41 17.48
C HIS A 672 -14.16 23.93 16.03
N LEU A 673 -13.47 22.84 15.66
CA LEU A 673 -13.57 22.22 14.33
C LEU A 673 -15.01 21.78 14.03
N MET A 674 -15.66 21.10 14.97
CA MET A 674 -17.06 20.67 14.82
C MET A 674 -18.02 21.85 14.69
N ARG A 675 -17.79 22.94 15.45
CA ARG A 675 -18.59 24.17 15.34
C ARG A 675 -18.35 24.89 14.01
N ALA A 676 -17.11 24.92 13.52
CA ALA A 676 -16.80 25.46 12.20
C ALA A 676 -17.50 24.66 11.10
N ALA A 677 -17.57 23.32 11.19
CA ALA A 677 -18.33 22.51 10.26
C ALA A 677 -19.81 22.95 10.16
N ARG A 678 -20.47 23.20 11.30
CA ARG A 678 -21.85 23.72 11.34
C ARG A 678 -22.01 25.08 10.64
N HIS A 679 -20.98 25.94 10.73
CA HIS A 679 -20.99 27.25 10.05
C HIS A 679 -20.85 27.11 8.54
N TYR A 680 -20.06 26.14 8.06
CA TYR A 680 -19.98 25.79 6.64
C TYR A 680 -21.29 25.19 6.12
N GLU A 681 -21.97 24.35 6.91
CA GLU A 681 -23.31 23.86 6.55
C GLU A 681 -24.34 24.99 6.45
N ARG A 682 -24.30 25.96 7.37
CA ARG A 682 -25.15 27.15 7.27
C ARG A 682 -24.86 27.94 6.00
N ALA A 683 -23.59 28.07 5.61
CA ALA A 683 -23.25 28.71 4.34
C ALA A 683 -23.83 27.93 3.16
N ALA A 684 -23.71 26.60 3.14
CA ALA A 684 -24.33 25.74 2.12
C ALA A 684 -25.86 25.95 2.07
N GLN A 685 -26.53 26.06 3.23
CA GLN A 685 -27.96 26.36 3.32
C GLN A 685 -28.33 27.71 2.71
N ILE A 686 -27.48 28.74 2.78
CA ILE A 686 -27.72 30.04 2.12
C ILE A 686 -27.76 29.85 0.59
N PHE A 687 -26.82 29.07 0.03
CA PHE A 687 -26.82 28.75 -1.41
C PHE A 687 -28.05 27.93 -1.81
N ILE A 688 -28.40 26.90 -1.05
CA ILE A 688 -29.62 26.09 -1.27
C ILE A 688 -30.86 26.99 -1.23
N GLN A 689 -30.97 27.88 -0.25
CA GLN A 689 -32.08 28.82 -0.14
C GLN A 689 -32.18 29.72 -1.37
N ASN A 690 -31.05 30.22 -1.87
CA ASN A 690 -31.02 31.06 -3.07
C ASN A 690 -31.41 30.27 -4.32
N SER A 691 -30.97 29.01 -4.45
CA SER A 691 -31.43 28.11 -5.52
C SER A 691 -32.94 27.89 -5.44
N VAL A 692 -33.52 27.65 -4.26
CA VAL A 692 -34.98 27.48 -4.10
C VAL A 692 -35.76 28.75 -4.44
N LYS A 693 -35.23 29.94 -4.13
CA LYS A 693 -35.90 31.22 -4.46
C LYS A 693 -36.10 31.43 -5.97
N THR A 694 -35.30 30.79 -6.82
CA THR A 694 -35.47 30.83 -8.30
C THR A 694 -36.81 30.27 -8.76
N VAL A 695 -37.54 29.51 -7.92
CA VAL A 695 -38.87 28.99 -8.25
C VAL A 695 -39.85 30.07 -8.73
N LYS A 696 -39.67 31.32 -8.26
CA LYS A 696 -40.50 32.47 -8.68
C LYS A 696 -40.38 32.77 -10.18
N GLU A 697 -39.24 32.46 -10.80
CA GLU A 697 -39.00 32.66 -12.23
C GLU A 697 -39.80 31.68 -13.10
N TYR A 698 -40.14 30.51 -12.53
CA TYR A 698 -40.93 29.47 -13.18
C TYR A 698 -42.42 29.56 -12.86
N MET A 699 -42.82 30.43 -11.93
CA MET A 699 -44.21 30.70 -11.60
C MET A 699 -44.83 31.64 -12.65
N ARG A 700 -45.77 31.11 -13.44
CA ARG A 700 -46.62 31.93 -14.32
C ARG A 700 -47.81 32.46 -13.54
N LEU A 701 -47.77 33.72 -13.18
CA LEU A 701 -48.91 34.42 -12.59
C LEU A 701 -49.77 35.02 -13.70
N THR A 702 -51.06 34.72 -13.69
CA THR A 702 -52.03 35.35 -14.58
C THR A 702 -52.71 36.51 -13.84
N PRO A 703 -52.70 37.73 -14.37
CA PRO A 703 -53.46 38.83 -13.79
C PRO A 703 -54.95 38.48 -13.80
N VAL A 704 -55.56 38.51 -12.62
CA VAL A 704 -57.00 38.35 -12.44
C VAL A 704 -57.58 39.61 -11.79
N PRO A 705 -58.81 40.03 -12.14
CA PRO A 705 -59.47 41.14 -11.46
C PRO A 705 -59.49 40.89 -9.95
N LEU A 706 -59.17 41.91 -9.16
CA LEU A 706 -59.24 41.78 -7.71
C LEU A 706 -60.69 41.52 -7.30
N PRO A 707 -60.94 40.53 -6.42
CA PRO A 707 -62.28 40.29 -5.89
C PRO A 707 -62.81 41.53 -5.18
N GLU A 708 -64.13 41.74 -5.21
CA GLU A 708 -64.79 42.82 -4.50
C GLU A 708 -64.51 42.73 -2.99
N ILE A 709 -64.63 43.87 -2.29
CA ILE A 709 -64.45 43.90 -0.83
C ILE A 709 -65.47 42.96 -0.17
N GLY A 710 -64.99 42.11 0.72
CA GLY A 710 -65.81 41.11 1.43
C GLY A 710 -66.05 39.82 0.63
N VAL A 711 -65.67 39.75 -0.65
CA VAL A 711 -65.78 38.51 -1.43
C VAL A 711 -64.64 37.56 -1.06
N GLN A 712 -65.02 36.36 -0.62
CA GLN A 712 -64.11 35.30 -0.22
C GLN A 712 -63.73 34.43 -1.43
N VAL A 713 -62.44 34.32 -1.68
CA VAL A 713 -61.84 33.38 -2.63
C VAL A 713 -61.30 32.19 -1.86
N THR A 714 -61.65 30.98 -2.31
CA THR A 714 -61.20 29.73 -1.71
C THR A 714 -60.36 28.97 -2.73
N ALA A 715 -59.17 28.52 -2.34
CA ALA A 715 -58.33 27.65 -3.14
C ALA A 715 -58.09 26.34 -2.37
N GLU A 716 -58.31 25.20 -3.02
CA GLU A 716 -58.20 23.87 -2.40
C GLU A 716 -57.42 22.91 -3.31
N CYS A 717 -56.59 22.06 -2.70
CA CYS A 717 -55.82 21.02 -3.37
C CYS A 717 -55.90 19.66 -2.63
N PRO A 718 -55.80 18.55 -3.38
CA PRO A 718 -55.70 17.20 -2.79
C PRO A 718 -54.40 17.02 -2.00
N ALA A 719 -54.36 16.05 -1.09
CA ALA A 719 -53.12 15.65 -0.41
C ALA A 719 -52.20 14.90 -1.38
N ARG A 720 -50.88 15.06 -1.23
CA ARG A 720 -49.87 14.33 -2.00
C ARG A 720 -49.37 13.14 -1.19
N ILE A 721 -49.32 11.96 -1.79
CA ILE A 721 -48.56 10.82 -1.27
C ILE A 721 -47.45 10.45 -2.28
N ASP A 722 -46.26 10.19 -1.76
CA ASP A 722 -45.13 9.75 -2.56
C ASP A 722 -45.05 8.23 -2.52
N ILE A 723 -45.12 7.60 -3.68
CA ILE A 723 -45.02 6.14 -3.83
C ILE A 723 -43.56 5.72 -3.98
N GLN A 724 -42.79 6.51 -4.73
CA GLN A 724 -41.36 6.28 -4.94
C GLN A 724 -40.64 7.59 -5.23
N GLY A 725 -39.41 7.71 -4.72
CA GLY A 725 -38.50 8.80 -5.07
C GLY A 725 -38.67 10.08 -4.25
N GLY A 726 -39.44 10.09 -3.17
CA GLY A 726 -39.78 11.32 -2.42
C GLY A 726 -38.59 12.14 -1.87
N TRP A 727 -37.38 11.57 -1.76
CA TRP A 727 -36.18 12.34 -1.40
C TRP A 727 -35.49 12.98 -2.61
N SER A 728 -35.77 12.49 -3.84
CA SER A 728 -35.12 12.95 -5.06
C SER A 728 -35.58 14.33 -5.52
N ASP A 729 -36.78 14.80 -5.14
CA ASP A 729 -37.24 16.18 -5.39
C ASP A 729 -36.89 17.17 -4.27
N THR A 730 -36.12 16.74 -3.26
CA THR A 730 -35.70 17.60 -2.14
C THR A 730 -34.40 18.33 -2.49
N PRO A 731 -34.34 19.68 -2.41
CA PRO A 731 -33.09 20.42 -2.55
C PRO A 731 -32.08 20.04 -1.44
N PRO A 732 -30.77 19.91 -1.74
CA PRO A 732 -30.14 20.23 -3.02
C PRO A 732 -30.24 19.12 -4.07
N ILE A 733 -30.56 17.87 -3.69
CA ILE A 733 -30.48 16.67 -4.54
C ILE A 733 -31.12 16.89 -5.91
N CYS A 734 -32.33 17.45 -5.95
CA CYS A 734 -33.07 17.68 -7.20
C CYS A 734 -32.40 18.68 -8.16
N TYR A 735 -31.61 19.62 -7.64
CA TYR A 735 -30.86 20.59 -8.42
C TYR A 735 -29.51 20.06 -8.89
N GLU A 736 -28.94 19.07 -8.18
CA GLU A 736 -27.63 18.50 -8.51
C GLU A 736 -27.74 17.32 -9.46
N LEU A 737 -28.69 16.41 -9.20
CA LEU A 737 -28.81 15.12 -9.90
C LEU A 737 -30.12 15.00 -10.71
N GLY A 738 -30.98 16.01 -10.62
CA GLY A 738 -32.38 15.89 -11.03
C GLY A 738 -33.22 15.17 -9.98
N GLY A 739 -34.54 15.23 -10.15
CA GLY A 739 -35.50 14.59 -9.25
C GLY A 739 -36.65 13.98 -10.02
N SER A 740 -37.08 12.79 -9.60
CA SER A 740 -38.24 12.11 -10.19
C SER A 740 -39.03 11.42 -9.11
N VAL A 741 -40.24 11.91 -8.86
CA VAL A 741 -41.14 11.35 -7.84
C VAL A 741 -42.38 10.81 -8.52
N VAL A 742 -42.65 9.54 -8.28
CA VAL A 742 -43.96 8.94 -8.57
C VAL A 742 -44.86 9.26 -7.39
N ASN A 743 -45.80 10.18 -7.60
CA ASN A 743 -46.75 10.60 -6.58
C ASN A 743 -48.21 10.44 -7.05
N ILE A 744 -49.12 10.44 -6.07
CA ILE A 744 -50.56 10.38 -6.29
C ILE A 744 -51.23 11.51 -5.52
N ALA A 745 -52.20 12.16 -6.16
CA ALA A 745 -53.10 13.12 -5.53
C ALA A 745 -54.29 12.37 -4.90
N LEU A 746 -54.48 12.53 -3.59
CA LEU A 746 -55.53 11.86 -2.82
C LEU A 746 -56.57 12.86 -2.32
N LEU A 747 -57.84 12.52 -2.55
CA LEU A 747 -58.96 13.11 -1.83
C LEU A 747 -59.13 12.36 -0.52
N ILE A 748 -59.24 13.09 0.59
CA ILE A 748 -59.49 12.52 1.90
C ILE A 748 -60.99 12.60 2.13
N ASP A 749 -61.65 11.45 2.24
CA ASP A 749 -63.12 11.33 2.34
C ASP A 749 -63.88 12.08 1.23
N GLY A 750 -63.34 12.02 0.01
CA GLY A 750 -63.90 12.72 -1.16
C GLY A 750 -63.67 14.23 -1.18
N LYS A 751 -62.88 14.78 -0.24
CA LYS A 751 -62.59 16.22 -0.12
C LYS A 751 -61.12 16.55 -0.38
N LYS A 752 -60.85 17.81 -0.74
CA LYS A 752 -59.52 18.40 -0.83
C LYS A 752 -59.16 19.02 0.52
N PRO A 753 -58.28 18.40 1.33
CA PRO A 753 -58.09 18.82 2.73
C PRO A 753 -57.18 20.04 2.89
N ILE A 754 -56.37 20.36 1.88
CA ILE A 754 -55.40 21.46 1.95
C ILE A 754 -55.99 22.64 1.18
N GLY A 755 -56.07 23.80 1.82
CA GLY A 755 -56.61 24.98 1.16
C GLY A 755 -56.44 26.26 1.96
N SER A 756 -56.75 27.37 1.33
CA SER A 756 -56.73 28.71 1.94
C SER A 756 -57.94 29.52 1.50
N ARG A 757 -58.36 30.43 2.37
CA ARG A 757 -59.45 31.38 2.13
C ARG A 757 -58.91 32.79 2.33
N ALA A 758 -59.15 33.65 1.35
CA ALA A 758 -58.75 35.05 1.39
C ALA A 758 -59.91 35.94 0.95
N PHE A 759 -60.05 37.11 1.56
CA PHE A 759 -61.01 38.13 1.16
C PHE A 759 -60.39 39.52 1.33
N ARG A 760 -60.85 40.49 0.53
CA ARG A 760 -60.36 41.87 0.60
C ARG A 760 -61.12 42.63 1.69
N THR A 761 -60.42 43.20 2.67
CA THR A 761 -60.99 44.07 3.72
C THR A 761 -60.94 45.55 3.31
N ARG A 762 -61.72 46.41 4.00
CA ARG A 762 -61.68 47.88 3.81
C ARG A 762 -60.52 48.57 4.54
N GLU A 763 -59.96 47.94 5.56
CA GLU A 763 -58.92 48.51 6.43
C GLU A 763 -57.66 47.63 6.44
N TYR A 764 -56.48 48.26 6.52
CA TYR A 764 -55.25 47.62 6.96
C TYR A 764 -55.41 47.31 8.45
N LEU A 765 -55.51 46.03 8.82
CA LEU A 765 -55.34 45.62 10.22
C LEU A 765 -53.86 45.86 10.55
N SER A 766 -53.58 46.95 11.26
CA SER A 766 -52.25 47.33 11.78
C SER A 766 -51.75 46.34 12.83
#